data_AF-A0A8H3QS64-F1
#
_entry.id   AF-A0A8H3QS64-F1
#
_cell.length_a   1.000
_cell.length_b   1.000
_cell.length_c   1.000
_cell.angle_alpha   90.00
_cell.angle_beta   90.00
_cell.angle_gamma   90.00
#
_symmetry.space_group_name_H-M   'P 1'
#
loop_
_entity.id
_entity.type
_entity.pdbx_description
1 polymer ?
#
loop_
_entity_poly.entity_id
_entity_poly.type
_entity_poly.pdbx_seq_one_letter_code
_entity_poly.pdbx_strand_id
1 'polypeptide(L)'
;MSKSFYSHEMENDIHYDEYEADIWKQPRQTQKKEIKYDDYEDRSTPKRNPDEVWLIPPNVRPVDILGEKRTHMQRIEKLTNTHMFYNEDEAQIEMWGGSREDIEQALKQWCALAENVLTKDLQERSKRKVKGWAKPEKALTEKQKRKMERRREREERDYKGFPPDQKPFNGHFVLPNSEIPISRIIGEKEETLHPVRAETKCYMWYEPSSNLIRIVGDTYDSVEEATMRVKHLYIKVVASRSVPTLQTKDNMVIYKGWVLHMIEPPHKPYKVRIANPASWFNKPHDIPGLFKLLEPVLEGDKISVVGKKGSSKDLNPNSNFDALHNIRVSNVRRIEDALLKAFGTIHLFDEEIKMRIRFGHVCLTDFPKEPLWPIDRLNDKILSDSRLQSKFATCLATDRKQLDSLFEVLSDCDRQWDGSPFREFKINVIRKPPQGGRNARNARNVDPWPCAFDVQFKDDGKIGLWNVTTDEKNILDINMSCLDNVYSWKLNIKTAKRLPNDKFNALGTFVYKLRLSQNNHLVYSNTDEINVTSVCEKTRWKYWWDDHYVVEVTRYKFWQLTKHVNSPPGVEIPLDKEPATVTYGVSFYRKSWEDNFAFNSNLNVGETPEWHPYDIMEETGGVNVLLSEIRNFLETLQDKLPMSEAFKLFCLNK
;
A
#
# COMPACT_ATOMS: atom_id res chain seq x y z
N MET A 1 -22.22 25.86 74.33
CA MET A 1 -23.64 25.59 74.02
C MET A 1 -23.65 24.65 72.82
N SER A 2 -24.20 23.45 72.78
CA SER A 2 -24.99 22.64 73.71
C SER A 2 -25.30 21.33 72.95
N LYS A 3 -25.02 20.16 73.58
CA LYS A 3 -25.73 18.85 73.55
C LYS A 3 -25.85 18.14 72.17
N SER A 4 -25.20 17.00 71.89
CA SER A 4 -25.29 15.62 72.44
C SER A 4 -26.70 15.06 72.60
N PHE A 5 -27.03 13.95 71.94
CA PHE A 5 -27.92 12.80 72.30
C PHE A 5 -27.99 11.90 71.05
N TYR A 6 -27.42 10.68 70.97
CA TYR A 6 -27.70 9.40 71.64
C TYR A 6 -29.14 8.85 71.51
N SER A 7 -29.22 7.76 70.73
CA SER A 7 -29.92 6.46 70.91
C SER A 7 -31.44 6.34 71.01
N HIS A 8 -31.97 5.50 70.11
CA HIS A 8 -32.82 4.28 70.26
C HIS A 8 -34.04 4.29 69.31
N GLU A 9 -34.04 3.40 68.30
CA GLU A 9 -34.73 2.07 68.22
C GLU A 9 -36.25 2.25 68.04
N MET A 10 -36.98 1.63 67.11
CA MET A 10 -36.93 0.29 66.48
C MET A 10 -37.92 0.33 65.27
N GLU A 11 -37.63 -0.22 64.08
CA GLU A 11 -38.13 -1.49 63.45
C GLU A 11 -38.41 -1.12 61.96
N ASN A 12 -38.10 -1.87 60.89
CA ASN A 12 -37.87 -3.29 60.64
C ASN A 12 -37.00 -3.47 59.36
N ASP A 13 -36.15 -4.50 59.37
CA ASP A 13 -35.84 -5.48 58.31
C ASP A 13 -35.53 -5.00 56.86
N ILE A 14 -34.44 -5.38 56.17
CA ILE A 14 -33.42 -6.42 56.30
C ILE A 14 -32.15 -5.89 55.62
N HIS A 15 -31.00 -6.07 56.28
CA HIS A 15 -29.66 -5.79 55.76
C HIS A 15 -29.15 -7.03 54.99
N TYR A 16 -28.56 -6.81 53.79
CA TYR A 16 -27.23 -7.27 53.29
C TYR A 16 -26.72 -8.67 53.70
N ASP A 17 -25.88 -9.41 52.97
CA ASP A 17 -24.98 -9.19 51.84
C ASP A 17 -24.45 -10.59 51.46
N GLU A 18 -23.68 -10.71 50.37
CA GLU A 18 -22.71 -11.81 50.15
C GLU A 18 -23.25 -13.24 50.02
N TYR A 19 -23.59 -13.69 48.81
CA TYR A 19 -23.48 -15.12 48.44
C TYR A 19 -23.47 -15.38 46.92
N GLU A 20 -22.61 -14.69 46.14
CA GLU A 20 -22.41 -15.02 44.71
C GLU A 20 -20.95 -15.27 44.33
N ALA A 21 -20.12 -15.64 45.31
CA ALA A 21 -18.84 -16.30 45.09
C ALA A 21 -18.86 -17.63 45.83
N ASP A 22 -18.57 -18.71 45.10
CA ASP A 22 -18.46 -20.10 45.54
C ASP A 22 -19.78 -20.84 45.81
N ILE A 23 -20.16 -21.72 44.87
CA ILE A 23 -20.12 -23.18 45.09
C ILE A 23 -20.44 -23.88 43.76
N TRP A 24 -19.37 -24.34 43.12
CA TRP A 24 -19.38 -25.51 42.26
C TRP A 24 -19.93 -26.72 43.03
N LYS A 25 -20.78 -27.53 42.38
CA LYS A 25 -20.71 -29.01 42.28
C LYS A 25 -22.12 -29.62 42.06
N GLN A 26 -22.25 -30.41 41.01
CA GLN A 26 -23.33 -31.39 40.76
C GLN A 26 -23.44 -32.41 41.94
N PRO A 27 -24.33 -33.44 41.97
CA PRO A 27 -25.32 -33.89 40.96
C PRO A 27 -26.65 -34.49 41.53
N ARG A 28 -27.50 -35.01 40.61
CA ARG A 28 -28.55 -36.07 40.79
C ARG A 28 -29.82 -35.67 41.58
N GLN A 29 -31.03 -36.20 41.39
CA GLN A 29 -31.64 -37.17 40.47
C GLN A 29 -33.17 -37.10 40.68
N THR A 30 -33.94 -37.21 39.60
CA THR A 30 -35.24 -37.92 39.43
C THR A 30 -36.19 -38.17 40.62
N GLN A 31 -37.51 -37.96 40.39
CA GLN A 31 -38.54 -39.02 40.32
C GLN A 31 -39.92 -38.44 39.90
N LYS A 32 -40.49 -38.86 38.76
CA LYS A 32 -41.51 -39.94 38.52
C LYS A 32 -42.95 -39.40 38.60
N LYS A 33 -43.89 -39.63 37.68
CA LYS A 33 -44.38 -40.82 36.91
C LYS A 33 -45.36 -40.28 35.82
N GLU A 34 -45.89 -40.96 34.80
CA GLU A 34 -45.65 -42.16 33.96
C GLU A 34 -46.85 -42.22 32.96
N ILE A 35 -46.81 -43.16 31.98
CA ILE A 35 -47.84 -43.59 30.98
C ILE A 35 -47.54 -43.05 29.57
N LYS A 36 -47.29 -43.84 28.50
CA LYS A 36 -47.23 -45.29 28.25
C LYS A 36 -46.41 -45.58 26.97
N TYR A 37 -45.86 -46.79 26.90
CA TYR A 37 -45.06 -47.38 25.80
C TYR A 37 -45.89 -47.74 24.56
N ASP A 38 -45.29 -47.64 23.37
CA ASP A 38 -45.02 -48.78 22.48
C ASP A 38 -44.01 -48.40 21.36
N ASP A 39 -43.42 -49.43 20.79
CA ASP A 39 -42.03 -49.62 20.33
C ASP A 39 -41.83 -49.42 18.79
N TYR A 40 -40.56 -49.56 18.34
CA TYR A 40 -40.02 -49.57 16.95
C TYR A 40 -39.75 -48.17 16.32
N GLU A 41 -38.57 -47.79 15.83
CA GLU A 41 -37.44 -48.56 15.28
C GLU A 41 -36.11 -47.77 15.39
N ASP A 42 -35.06 -48.50 15.73
CA ASP A 42 -33.65 -48.14 15.62
C ASP A 42 -33.25 -47.89 14.14
N ARG A 43 -32.73 -46.71 13.83
CA ARG A 43 -31.88 -46.48 12.66
C ARG A 43 -30.53 -45.95 13.11
N SER A 44 -29.69 -46.87 13.55
CA SER A 44 -28.25 -46.88 13.25
C SER A 44 -27.96 -46.24 11.87
N THR A 45 -27.26 -45.10 11.87
CA THR A 45 -26.66 -44.54 10.66
C THR A 45 -25.14 -44.74 10.69
N PRO A 46 -24.54 -45.30 9.63
CA PRO A 46 -23.13 -45.66 9.58
C PRO A 46 -22.24 -44.42 9.37
N LYS A 47 -21.07 -44.39 10.02
CA LYS A 47 -19.98 -43.45 9.70
C LYS A 47 -19.47 -43.68 8.27
N ARG A 48 -20.01 -42.93 7.30
CA ARG A 48 -19.47 -42.79 5.95
C ARG A 48 -18.95 -41.36 5.82
N ASN A 49 -17.72 -41.16 5.35
CA ASN A 49 -17.19 -39.82 5.13
C ASN A 49 -18.13 -39.04 4.19
N PRO A 50 -18.35 -37.74 4.43
CA PRO A 50 -19.14 -36.90 3.53
C PRO A 50 -18.53 -36.85 2.14
N ASP A 51 -19.39 -36.79 1.12
CA ASP A 51 -18.95 -36.60 -0.26
C ASP A 51 -18.47 -35.17 -0.49
N GLU A 52 -19.03 -34.21 0.25
CA GLU A 52 -18.64 -32.80 0.23
C GLU A 52 -19.03 -32.09 1.53
N VAL A 53 -18.32 -31.01 1.86
CA VAL A 53 -18.57 -30.22 3.08
C VAL A 53 -18.76 -28.75 2.71
N TRP A 54 -19.80 -28.14 3.25
CA TRP A 54 -20.05 -26.71 3.08
C TRP A 54 -19.97 -25.96 4.42
N LEU A 55 -19.08 -24.97 4.49
CA LEU A 55 -18.80 -24.23 5.72
C LEU A 55 -19.79 -23.09 5.92
N ILE A 56 -20.33 -22.98 7.14
CA ILE A 56 -21.15 -21.81 7.51
C ILE A 56 -20.21 -20.60 7.65
N PRO A 57 -20.51 -19.46 7.00
CA PRO A 57 -19.68 -18.26 7.14
C PRO A 57 -19.57 -17.82 8.61
N PRO A 58 -18.37 -17.50 9.11
CA PRO A 58 -18.11 -17.31 10.55
C PRO A 58 -18.79 -16.08 11.17
N ASN A 59 -19.27 -15.16 10.34
CA ASN A 59 -19.98 -13.95 10.78
C ASN A 59 -21.51 -14.10 10.76
N VAL A 60 -22.00 -15.31 10.49
CA VAL A 60 -23.43 -15.63 10.40
C VAL A 60 -23.75 -16.69 11.44
N ARG A 61 -24.85 -16.52 12.18
CA ARG A 61 -25.24 -17.54 13.16
C ARG A 61 -25.78 -18.76 12.39
N PRO A 62 -25.48 -20.00 12.82
CA PRO A 62 -25.97 -21.19 12.15
C PRO A 62 -27.48 -21.20 11.93
N VAL A 63 -28.26 -20.68 12.88
CA VAL A 63 -29.73 -20.56 12.76
C VAL A 63 -30.18 -19.68 11.59
N ASP A 64 -29.41 -18.65 11.23
CA ASP A 64 -29.75 -17.72 10.14
C ASP A 64 -29.54 -18.39 8.76
N ILE A 65 -28.65 -19.39 8.69
CA ILE A 65 -28.37 -20.18 7.48
C ILE A 65 -29.26 -21.42 7.42
N LEU A 66 -29.31 -22.21 8.49
CA LEU A 66 -30.06 -23.47 8.56
C LEU A 66 -31.59 -23.23 8.61
N GLY A 67 -32.02 -22.03 9.01
CA GLY A 67 -33.42 -21.68 9.23
C GLY A 67 -33.93 -22.17 10.58
N GLU A 68 -35.02 -21.57 11.08
CA GLU A 68 -35.68 -22.04 12.30
C GLU A 68 -36.04 -23.53 12.14
N LYS A 69 -35.69 -24.34 13.15
CA LYS A 69 -35.84 -25.81 13.12
C LYS A 69 -35.19 -26.49 11.89
N ARG A 70 -34.12 -25.91 11.34
CA ARG A 70 -33.37 -26.45 10.19
C ARG A 70 -34.19 -26.53 8.89
N THR A 71 -35.20 -25.67 8.76
CA THR A 71 -36.12 -25.64 7.61
C THR A 71 -35.44 -25.39 6.27
N HIS A 72 -34.35 -24.60 6.21
CA HIS A 72 -33.61 -24.40 4.96
C HIS A 72 -32.83 -25.66 4.57
N MET A 73 -32.26 -26.38 5.53
CA MET A 73 -31.56 -27.64 5.28
C MET A 73 -32.52 -28.69 4.73
N GLN A 74 -33.66 -28.90 5.40
CA GLN A 74 -34.70 -29.82 4.92
C GLN A 74 -35.22 -29.47 3.52
N ARG A 75 -35.34 -28.16 3.23
CA ARG A 75 -35.74 -27.69 1.90
C ARG A 75 -34.69 -28.00 0.84
N ILE A 76 -33.41 -27.76 1.12
CA ILE A 76 -32.33 -27.99 0.16
C ILE A 76 -32.10 -29.49 -0.04
N GLU A 77 -32.12 -30.31 1.02
CA GLU A 77 -32.10 -31.78 0.94
C GLU A 77 -33.20 -32.29 -0.02
N LYS A 78 -34.45 -31.84 0.19
CA LYS A 78 -35.60 -32.24 -0.64
C LYS A 78 -35.48 -31.80 -2.11
N LEU A 79 -34.90 -30.62 -2.36
CA LEU A 79 -34.78 -30.06 -3.71
C LEU A 79 -33.61 -30.63 -4.51
N THR A 80 -32.58 -31.13 -3.82
CA THR A 80 -31.34 -31.58 -4.45
C THR A 80 -31.13 -33.08 -4.31
N ASN A 81 -32.08 -33.81 -3.73
CA ASN A 81 -31.99 -35.26 -3.49
C ASN A 81 -30.67 -35.66 -2.79
N THR A 82 -30.20 -34.80 -1.89
CA THR A 82 -29.02 -35.01 -1.06
C THR A 82 -29.44 -35.26 0.37
N HIS A 83 -28.60 -35.98 1.10
CA HIS A 83 -28.69 -36.08 2.56
C HIS A 83 -27.66 -35.13 3.17
N MET A 84 -28.05 -34.40 4.21
CA MET A 84 -27.22 -33.40 4.84
C MET A 84 -27.28 -33.52 6.36
N PHE A 85 -26.14 -33.26 6.99
CA PHE A 85 -26.01 -33.21 8.44
C PHE A 85 -25.26 -31.96 8.84
N TYR A 86 -25.78 -31.24 9.84
CA TYR A 86 -25.07 -30.10 10.42
C TYR A 86 -24.19 -30.58 11.58
N ASN A 87 -22.89 -30.46 11.40
CA ASN A 87 -21.88 -30.69 12.43
C ASN A 87 -21.69 -29.40 13.23
N GLU A 88 -22.20 -29.42 14.47
CA GLU A 88 -22.19 -28.27 15.39
C GLU A 88 -20.78 -27.90 15.87
N ASP A 89 -19.91 -28.89 16.06
CA ASP A 89 -18.55 -28.70 16.58
C ASP A 89 -17.62 -28.05 15.53
N GLU A 90 -17.81 -28.37 14.25
CA GLU A 90 -16.99 -27.84 13.14
C GLU A 90 -17.69 -26.73 12.34
N ALA A 91 -18.92 -26.36 12.71
CA ALA A 91 -19.76 -25.35 12.04
C ALA A 91 -19.89 -25.57 10.52
N GLN A 92 -20.10 -26.82 10.12
CA GLN A 92 -20.15 -27.25 8.72
C GLN A 92 -21.36 -28.12 8.41
N ILE A 93 -21.81 -28.09 7.16
CA ILE A 93 -22.86 -28.95 6.63
C ILE A 93 -22.19 -30.03 5.81
N GLU A 94 -22.25 -31.25 6.31
CA GLU A 94 -21.77 -32.46 5.67
C GLU A 94 -22.86 -32.97 4.72
N MET A 95 -22.48 -33.31 3.49
CA MET A 95 -23.43 -33.67 2.43
C MET A 95 -23.08 -35.01 1.79
N TRP A 96 -24.11 -35.80 1.48
CA TRP A 96 -24.04 -37.06 0.73
C TRP A 96 -25.04 -37.01 -0.42
N GLY A 97 -24.63 -37.39 -1.63
CA GLY A 97 -25.46 -37.29 -2.84
C GLY A 97 -25.42 -38.55 -3.68
N GLY A 98 -26.53 -38.84 -4.39
CA GLY A 98 -26.58 -39.96 -5.35
C GLY A 98 -25.78 -39.68 -6.63
N SER A 99 -25.60 -38.41 -6.99
CA SER A 99 -24.78 -37.96 -8.11
C SER A 99 -24.00 -36.69 -7.78
N ARG A 100 -22.94 -36.39 -8.55
CA ARG A 100 -22.16 -35.17 -8.39
C ARG A 100 -22.96 -33.90 -8.74
N GLU A 101 -23.90 -34.01 -9.67
CA GLU A 101 -24.76 -32.90 -10.08
C GLU A 101 -25.69 -32.44 -8.95
N ASP A 102 -26.20 -33.38 -8.15
CA ASP A 102 -27.01 -33.12 -6.96
C ASP A 102 -26.24 -32.31 -5.91
N ILE A 103 -24.98 -32.69 -5.67
CA ILE A 103 -24.08 -31.99 -4.72
C ILE A 103 -23.75 -30.57 -5.22
N GLU A 104 -23.46 -30.40 -6.52
CA GLU A 104 -23.19 -29.08 -7.09
C GLU A 104 -24.42 -28.14 -7.03
N GLN A 105 -25.62 -28.69 -7.20
CA GLN A 105 -26.86 -27.91 -7.02
C GLN A 105 -27.08 -27.53 -5.55
N ALA A 106 -26.80 -28.44 -4.61
CA ALA A 106 -26.83 -28.16 -3.18
C ALA A 106 -25.86 -27.03 -2.79
N LEU A 107 -24.61 -27.11 -3.24
CA LEU A 107 -23.60 -26.07 -3.02
C LEU A 107 -24.04 -24.70 -3.55
N LYS A 108 -24.60 -24.65 -4.77
CA LYS A 108 -25.12 -23.41 -5.36
C LYS A 108 -26.22 -22.79 -4.51
N GLN A 109 -27.14 -23.61 -3.98
CA GLN A 109 -28.22 -23.11 -3.12
C GLN A 109 -27.71 -22.61 -1.77
N TRP A 110 -26.73 -23.29 -1.17
CA TRP A 110 -26.12 -22.86 0.08
C TRP A 110 -25.34 -21.54 -0.08
N CYS A 111 -24.54 -21.41 -1.15
CA CYS A 111 -23.84 -20.17 -1.46
C CYS A 111 -24.81 -19.00 -1.68
N ALA A 112 -25.89 -19.20 -2.46
CA ALA A 112 -26.90 -18.17 -2.69
C ALA A 112 -27.63 -17.77 -1.40
N LEU A 113 -27.88 -18.71 -0.48
CA LEU A 113 -28.51 -18.44 0.81
C LEU A 113 -27.60 -17.63 1.72
N ALA A 114 -26.32 -18.00 1.79
CA ALA A 114 -25.30 -17.27 2.55
C ALA A 114 -25.16 -15.82 2.04
N GLU A 115 -25.11 -15.61 0.73
CA GLU A 115 -25.06 -14.28 0.13
C GLU A 115 -26.26 -13.42 0.52
N ASN A 116 -27.47 -13.99 0.51
CA ASN A 116 -28.69 -13.28 0.90
C ASN A 116 -28.71 -12.87 2.38
N VAL A 117 -28.27 -13.77 3.27
CA VAL A 117 -28.21 -13.50 4.72
C VAL A 117 -27.18 -12.42 5.02
N LEU A 118 -25.98 -12.52 4.43
CA LEU A 118 -24.93 -11.51 4.58
C LEU A 118 -25.37 -10.14 4.05
N THR A 119 -26.08 -10.12 2.91
CA THR A 119 -26.58 -8.87 2.32
C THR A 119 -27.63 -8.19 3.22
N LYS A 120 -28.54 -8.97 3.82
CA LYS A 120 -29.54 -8.44 4.77
C LYS A 120 -28.89 -7.92 6.05
N ASP A 121 -27.94 -8.65 6.63
CA ASP A 121 -27.28 -8.25 7.86
C ASP A 121 -26.42 -6.97 7.65
N LEU A 122 -25.76 -6.83 6.50
CA LEU A 122 -25.09 -5.60 6.09
C LEU A 122 -26.06 -4.41 5.99
N GLN A 123 -27.26 -4.62 5.44
CA GLN A 123 -28.30 -3.60 5.36
C GLN A 123 -28.85 -3.20 6.74
N GLU A 124 -28.98 -4.15 7.67
CA GLU A 124 -29.48 -3.86 9.03
C GLU A 124 -28.44 -3.22 9.94
N ARG A 125 -27.17 -3.63 9.84
CA ARG A 125 -26.05 -3.01 10.57
C ARG A 125 -25.80 -1.57 10.14
N SER A 126 -26.11 -1.22 8.89
CA SER A 126 -26.07 0.17 8.41
C SER A 126 -27.05 1.10 9.15
N LYS A 127 -28.11 0.55 9.76
CA LYS A 127 -29.15 1.31 10.47
C LYS A 127 -28.83 1.54 11.96
N ARG A 128 -27.89 0.79 12.56
CA ARG A 128 -27.78 0.67 14.04
C ARG A 128 -26.55 1.33 14.70
N LYS A 129 -25.61 1.97 13.99
CA LYS A 129 -24.40 2.53 14.61
C LYS A 129 -24.37 4.07 14.64
N VAL A 130 -24.79 4.68 15.75
CA VAL A 130 -24.30 5.98 16.25
C VAL A 130 -24.28 5.97 17.80
N LYS A 131 -23.07 6.01 18.40
CA LYS A 131 -22.68 6.79 19.61
C LYS A 131 -21.29 6.38 20.14
N GLY A 132 -20.40 7.37 20.38
CA GLY A 132 -19.15 7.26 21.16
C GLY A 132 -17.88 7.81 20.49
N TRP A 133 -17.39 8.97 20.97
CA TRP A 133 -16.23 9.87 20.71
C TRP A 133 -14.90 9.28 20.15
N ALA A 134 -14.00 9.98 19.42
CA ALA A 134 -13.77 11.40 19.05
C ALA A 134 -13.77 11.60 17.52
N LYS A 135 -14.07 12.82 17.03
CA LYS A 135 -14.43 13.11 15.62
C LYS A 135 -13.21 13.28 14.68
N PRO A 136 -12.91 12.32 13.78
CA PRO A 136 -12.44 12.66 12.44
C PRO A 136 -13.54 13.43 11.71
N GLU A 137 -13.18 14.32 10.77
CA GLU A 137 -14.15 15.12 10.01
C GLU A 137 -15.33 14.27 9.54
N LYS A 138 -16.53 14.76 9.85
CA LYS A 138 -17.80 14.03 9.71
C LYS A 138 -17.95 13.55 8.27
N ALA A 139 -17.65 12.27 8.00
CA ALA A 139 -18.04 11.63 6.77
C ALA A 139 -19.55 11.83 6.60
N LEU A 140 -19.93 12.57 5.55
CA LEU A 140 -21.32 12.90 5.23
C LEU A 140 -22.18 11.62 5.28
N THR A 141 -23.34 11.67 5.94
CA THR A 141 -24.28 10.53 5.94
C THR A 141 -24.71 10.21 4.51
N GLU A 142 -25.06 8.97 4.18
CA GLU A 142 -25.50 8.56 2.84
C GLU A 142 -26.61 9.46 2.27
N LYS A 143 -27.55 9.93 3.11
CA LYS A 143 -28.60 10.89 2.72
C LYS A 143 -28.06 12.30 2.47
N GLN A 144 -27.02 12.73 3.19
CA GLN A 144 -26.32 14.01 2.98
C GLN A 144 -25.34 13.94 1.81
N LYS A 145 -24.63 12.82 1.61
CA LYS A 145 -23.85 12.52 0.40
C LYS A 145 -24.75 12.52 -0.80
N ARG A 146 -25.82 11.73 -0.83
CA ARG A 146 -26.81 11.76 -1.93
C ARG A 146 -27.49 13.12 -2.10
N LYS A 147 -27.69 13.90 -1.04
CA LYS A 147 -28.25 15.26 -1.16
C LYS A 147 -27.23 16.25 -1.71
N MET A 148 -25.97 16.17 -1.27
CA MET A 148 -24.86 16.98 -1.78
C MET A 148 -24.47 16.56 -3.18
N GLU A 149 -24.50 15.27 -3.50
CA GLU A 149 -24.27 14.69 -4.81
C GLU A 149 -25.42 15.06 -5.74
N ARG A 150 -26.69 14.92 -5.35
CA ARG A 150 -27.82 15.45 -6.13
C ARG A 150 -27.78 16.97 -6.29
N ARG A 151 -27.23 17.69 -5.31
CA ARG A 151 -27.05 19.14 -5.38
C ARG A 151 -25.90 19.49 -6.32
N ARG A 152 -24.77 18.78 -6.23
CA ARG A 152 -23.60 18.89 -7.10
C ARG A 152 -23.96 18.48 -8.51
N GLU A 153 -24.73 17.42 -8.74
CA GLU A 153 -25.28 16.99 -10.04
C GLU A 153 -26.29 18.00 -10.62
N ARG A 154 -26.96 18.80 -9.78
CA ARG A 154 -27.81 19.91 -10.23
C ARG A 154 -26.93 21.11 -10.59
N GLU A 155 -26.04 21.51 -9.69
CA GLU A 155 -25.10 22.62 -9.91
C GLU A 155 -24.19 22.35 -11.12
N GLU A 156 -23.68 21.12 -11.28
CA GLU A 156 -22.95 20.65 -12.47
C GLU A 156 -23.80 20.68 -13.74
N ARG A 157 -25.13 20.57 -13.65
CA ARG A 157 -26.02 20.75 -14.80
C ARG A 157 -26.24 22.24 -15.09
N ASP A 158 -26.33 23.07 -14.07
CA ASP A 158 -26.64 24.50 -14.20
C ASP A 158 -25.49 25.29 -14.85
N TYR A 159 -24.24 24.83 -14.67
CA TYR A 159 -23.03 25.47 -15.24
C TYR A 159 -22.45 24.74 -16.47
N LYS A 160 -23.17 23.77 -17.04
CA LYS A 160 -22.76 23.10 -18.29
C LYS A 160 -23.14 23.93 -19.52
N GLY A 161 -22.19 24.08 -20.43
CA GLY A 161 -22.40 24.78 -21.70
C GLY A 161 -22.19 26.29 -21.59
N PHE A 162 -22.89 27.04 -22.43
CA PHE A 162 -22.78 28.49 -22.50
C PHE A 162 -23.63 29.18 -21.43
N PRO A 163 -23.20 30.35 -20.93
CA PRO A 163 -23.99 31.10 -19.96
C PRO A 163 -25.33 31.53 -20.59
N PRO A 164 -26.45 31.46 -19.84
CA PRO A 164 -27.76 31.89 -20.35
C PRO A 164 -27.82 33.40 -20.58
N ASP A 165 -27.12 34.17 -19.74
CA ASP A 165 -27.05 35.63 -19.79
C ASP A 165 -25.59 36.09 -19.89
N GLN A 166 -25.37 37.32 -20.35
CA GLN A 166 -24.03 37.90 -20.37
C GLN A 166 -23.50 38.07 -18.94
N LYS A 167 -22.34 37.47 -18.68
CA LYS A 167 -21.68 37.53 -17.37
C LYS A 167 -20.73 38.72 -17.28
N PRO A 168 -20.62 39.39 -16.12
CA PRO A 168 -19.83 40.61 -15.96
C PRO A 168 -18.32 40.38 -16.01
N PHE A 169 -17.83 39.24 -15.53
CA PHE A 169 -16.39 38.94 -15.48
C PHE A 169 -16.02 37.85 -16.48
N ASN A 170 -14.84 38.03 -17.10
CA ASN A 170 -14.29 37.14 -18.12
C ASN A 170 -12.82 36.85 -17.78
N GLY A 171 -12.44 35.58 -17.90
CA GLY A 171 -11.08 35.08 -17.84
C GLY A 171 -10.78 34.25 -19.08
N HIS A 172 -9.52 34.26 -19.51
CA HIS A 172 -9.07 33.54 -20.69
C HIS A 172 -7.75 32.86 -20.38
N PHE A 173 -7.69 31.56 -20.62
CA PHE A 173 -6.44 30.81 -20.57
C PHE A 173 -6.06 30.35 -21.96
N VAL A 174 -5.06 31.00 -22.55
CA VAL A 174 -4.52 30.63 -23.87
C VAL A 174 -3.60 29.43 -23.69
N LEU A 175 -3.88 28.33 -24.39
CA LEU A 175 -3.08 27.11 -24.31
C LEU A 175 -1.74 27.33 -25.02
N PRO A 176 -0.60 27.24 -24.32
CA PRO A 176 0.71 27.53 -24.91
C PRO A 176 1.13 26.54 -26.01
N ASN A 177 0.61 25.31 -25.99
CA ASN A 177 0.98 24.26 -26.93
C ASN A 177 -0.26 23.57 -27.50
N SER A 178 -0.49 23.72 -28.82
CA SER A 178 -1.60 23.10 -29.56
C SER A 178 -1.36 21.63 -29.95
N GLU A 179 -0.13 21.11 -29.79
CA GLU A 179 0.19 19.70 -30.05
C GLU A 179 -0.36 18.77 -28.96
N ILE A 180 -0.70 19.30 -27.79
CA ILE A 180 -1.34 18.54 -26.72
C ILE A 180 -2.83 18.47 -27.03
N PRO A 181 -3.39 17.26 -27.30
CA PRO A 181 -4.82 17.15 -27.55
C PRO A 181 -5.60 17.69 -26.36
N ILE A 182 -6.59 18.55 -26.64
CA ILE A 182 -7.39 19.19 -25.59
C ILE A 182 -8.07 18.17 -24.67
N SER A 183 -8.45 17.00 -25.19
CA SER A 183 -9.04 15.93 -24.40
C SER A 183 -8.11 15.37 -23.32
N ARG A 184 -6.79 15.50 -23.46
CA ARG A 184 -5.83 15.15 -22.39
C ARG A 184 -5.82 16.14 -21.23
N ILE A 185 -6.31 17.36 -21.44
CA ILE A 185 -6.33 18.45 -20.45
C ILE A 185 -7.70 18.52 -19.79
N ILE A 186 -8.77 18.54 -20.58
CA ILE A 186 -10.14 18.75 -20.08
C ILE A 186 -10.98 17.48 -20.04
N GLY A 187 -10.51 16.38 -20.64
CA GLY A 187 -11.28 15.14 -20.81
C GLY A 187 -12.02 15.08 -22.16
N GLU A 188 -12.41 13.88 -22.58
CA GLU A 188 -13.07 13.63 -23.88
C GLU A 188 -14.45 14.30 -24.00
N LYS A 189 -15.12 14.54 -22.87
CA LYS A 189 -16.41 15.22 -22.74
C LYS A 189 -16.34 16.36 -21.72
N GLU A 190 -15.17 16.97 -21.63
CA GLU A 190 -14.87 18.05 -20.69
C GLU A 190 -15.11 17.65 -19.23
N GLU A 191 -15.01 16.35 -18.92
CA GLU A 191 -15.31 15.80 -17.59
C GLU A 191 -14.45 16.38 -16.48
N THR A 192 -13.24 16.82 -16.81
CA THR A 192 -12.30 17.43 -15.87
C THR A 192 -12.73 18.86 -15.53
N LEU A 193 -13.48 19.55 -16.40
CA LEU A 193 -13.98 20.89 -16.13
C LEU A 193 -15.28 20.91 -15.32
N HIS A 194 -16.08 19.83 -15.31
CA HIS A 194 -17.37 19.83 -14.60
C HIS A 194 -17.23 20.11 -13.09
N PRO A 195 -16.29 19.49 -12.36
CA PRO A 195 -16.08 19.80 -10.94
C PRO A 195 -15.67 21.26 -10.73
N VAL A 196 -14.79 21.78 -11.60
CA VAL A 196 -14.33 23.17 -11.54
C VAL A 196 -15.51 24.12 -11.73
N ARG A 197 -16.34 23.92 -12.77
CA ARG A 197 -17.54 24.72 -13.04
C ARG A 197 -18.49 24.75 -11.84
N ALA A 198 -18.74 23.59 -11.23
CA ALA A 198 -19.67 23.47 -10.11
C ALA A 198 -19.17 24.17 -8.85
N GLU A 199 -17.87 24.06 -8.55
CA GLU A 199 -17.27 24.64 -7.34
C GLU A 199 -17.06 26.15 -7.46
N THR A 200 -16.56 26.63 -8.60
CA THR A 200 -16.31 28.06 -8.82
C THR A 200 -17.56 28.82 -9.27
N LYS A 201 -18.62 28.10 -9.68
CA LYS A 201 -19.86 28.66 -10.26
C LYS A 201 -19.61 29.47 -11.53
N CYS A 202 -18.68 29.00 -12.35
CA CYS A 202 -18.32 29.63 -13.61
C CYS A 202 -18.73 28.76 -14.80
N TYR A 203 -19.08 29.43 -15.91
CA TYR A 203 -19.23 28.78 -17.22
C TYR A 203 -17.87 28.76 -17.91
N MET A 204 -17.52 27.62 -18.50
CA MET A 204 -16.20 27.40 -19.09
C MET A 204 -16.36 26.58 -20.36
N TRP A 205 -15.64 26.90 -21.43
CA TRP A 205 -15.61 26.09 -22.66
C TRP A 205 -14.32 26.31 -23.44
N TYR A 206 -13.94 25.32 -24.22
CA TYR A 206 -12.79 25.43 -25.12
C TYR A 206 -13.22 26.09 -26.44
N GLU A 207 -12.42 27.04 -26.92
CA GLU A 207 -12.63 27.73 -28.20
C GLU A 207 -11.51 27.33 -29.20
N PRO A 208 -11.79 26.42 -30.14
CA PRO A 208 -10.76 25.86 -31.03
C PRO A 208 -10.09 26.88 -31.95
N SER A 209 -10.82 27.90 -32.41
CA SER A 209 -10.30 28.94 -33.31
C SER A 209 -9.17 29.76 -32.68
N SER A 210 -9.24 29.95 -31.38
CA SER A 210 -8.35 30.82 -30.61
C SER A 210 -7.41 30.03 -29.69
N ASN A 211 -7.50 28.69 -29.69
CA ASN A 211 -6.77 27.76 -28.82
C ASN A 211 -6.77 28.20 -27.33
N LEU A 212 -7.93 28.62 -26.82
CA LEU A 212 -8.08 29.12 -25.46
C LEU A 212 -9.27 28.49 -24.77
N ILE A 213 -9.22 28.47 -23.44
CA ILE A 213 -10.36 28.14 -22.59
C ILE A 213 -10.92 29.47 -22.09
N ARG A 214 -12.19 29.71 -22.41
CA ARG A 214 -12.91 30.91 -21.97
C ARG A 214 -13.68 30.59 -20.69
N ILE A 215 -13.61 31.51 -19.74
CA ILE A 215 -14.15 31.36 -18.39
C ILE A 215 -14.95 32.62 -18.08
N VAL A 216 -16.20 32.47 -17.65
CA VAL A 216 -17.06 33.61 -17.34
C VAL A 216 -17.89 33.34 -16.09
N GLY A 217 -18.11 34.38 -15.29
CA GLY A 217 -18.74 34.24 -13.98
C GLY A 217 -19.29 35.56 -13.44
N ASP A 218 -20.03 35.45 -12.33
CA ASP A 218 -20.71 36.58 -11.69
C ASP A 218 -19.78 37.41 -10.79
N THR A 219 -18.67 36.84 -10.33
CA THR A 219 -17.68 37.50 -9.46
C THR A 219 -16.27 37.37 -10.04
N TYR A 220 -15.42 38.36 -9.75
CA TYR A 220 -14.01 38.35 -10.15
C TYR A 220 -13.26 37.18 -9.53
N ASP A 221 -13.35 37.00 -8.21
CA ASP A 221 -12.62 35.96 -7.47
C ASP A 221 -12.93 34.55 -7.98
N SER A 222 -14.19 34.25 -8.30
CA SER A 222 -14.58 32.96 -8.88
C SER A 222 -13.93 32.73 -10.24
N VAL A 223 -13.89 33.76 -11.09
CA VAL A 223 -13.28 33.67 -12.43
C VAL A 223 -11.77 33.54 -12.34
N GLU A 224 -11.13 34.26 -11.41
CA GLU A 224 -9.68 34.16 -11.15
C GLU A 224 -9.31 32.75 -10.66
N GLU A 225 -10.00 32.24 -9.65
CA GLU A 225 -9.80 30.89 -9.11
C GLU A 225 -10.01 29.81 -10.20
N ALA A 226 -11.10 29.92 -10.97
CA ALA A 226 -11.36 29.01 -12.09
C ALA A 226 -10.27 29.07 -13.17
N THR A 227 -9.75 30.26 -13.45
CA THR A 227 -8.66 30.47 -14.41
C THR A 227 -7.36 29.82 -13.92
N MET A 228 -7.04 29.96 -12.64
CA MET A 228 -5.89 29.32 -12.00
C MET A 228 -6.01 27.79 -12.02
N ARG A 229 -7.19 27.24 -11.71
CA ARG A 229 -7.41 25.79 -11.79
C ARG A 229 -7.20 25.24 -13.20
N VAL A 230 -7.69 25.92 -14.23
CA VAL A 230 -7.45 25.51 -15.62
C VAL A 230 -5.97 25.58 -16.00
N LYS A 231 -5.28 26.63 -15.57
CA LYS A 231 -3.83 26.74 -15.74
C LYS A 231 -3.12 25.56 -15.09
N HIS A 232 -3.48 25.19 -13.86
CA HIS A 232 -2.89 24.04 -13.17
C HIS A 232 -3.17 22.71 -13.85
N LEU A 233 -4.38 22.51 -14.41
CA LEU A 233 -4.69 21.32 -15.21
C LEU A 233 -3.76 21.19 -16.42
N TYR A 234 -3.52 22.29 -17.14
CA TYR A 234 -2.57 22.29 -18.24
C TYR A 234 -1.15 21.95 -17.77
N ILE A 235 -0.65 22.64 -16.73
CA ILE A 235 0.71 22.41 -16.22
C ILE A 235 0.87 20.98 -15.71
N LYS A 236 -0.14 20.41 -15.05
CA LYS A 236 -0.15 19.01 -14.59
C LYS A 236 0.06 18.03 -15.75
N VAL A 237 -0.59 18.25 -16.89
CA VAL A 237 -0.42 17.42 -18.09
C VAL A 237 1.00 17.55 -18.64
N VAL A 238 1.53 18.78 -18.73
CA VAL A 238 2.89 19.04 -19.20
C VAL A 238 3.92 18.39 -18.26
N ALA A 239 3.78 18.58 -16.95
CA ALA A 239 4.64 18.03 -15.93
C ALA A 239 4.63 16.49 -15.96
N SER A 240 3.44 15.88 -16.07
CA SER A 240 3.30 14.41 -16.19
C SER A 240 4.02 13.86 -17.42
N ARG A 241 4.01 14.57 -18.55
CA ARG A 241 4.72 14.18 -19.77
C ARG A 241 6.24 14.30 -19.65
N SER A 242 6.73 15.14 -18.74
CA SER A 242 8.16 15.30 -18.49
C SER A 242 8.78 14.15 -17.68
N VAL A 243 7.94 13.37 -16.98
CA VAL A 243 8.36 12.20 -16.21
C VAL A 243 8.72 11.06 -17.17
N PRO A 244 9.95 10.51 -17.10
CA PRO A 244 10.36 9.42 -17.98
C PRO A 244 9.48 8.18 -17.85
N THR A 245 9.07 7.64 -18.99
CA THR A 245 8.27 6.42 -19.10
C THR A 245 8.98 5.37 -19.94
N LEU A 246 8.61 4.10 -19.72
CA LEU A 246 9.03 2.95 -20.49
C LEU A 246 7.79 2.25 -21.02
N GLN A 247 7.71 2.03 -22.33
CA GLN A 247 6.67 1.19 -22.92
C GLN A 247 7.10 -0.28 -22.84
N THR A 248 6.25 -1.12 -22.26
CA THR A 248 6.47 -2.57 -22.27
C THR A 248 6.00 -3.19 -23.58
N LYS A 249 6.37 -4.45 -23.81
CA LYS A 249 5.93 -5.23 -24.97
C LYS A 249 4.40 -5.36 -25.07
N ASP A 250 3.70 -5.21 -23.95
CA ASP A 250 2.25 -5.30 -23.84
C ASP A 250 1.57 -3.91 -23.94
N ASN A 251 2.25 -2.90 -24.52
CA ASN A 251 1.81 -1.50 -24.61
C ASN A 251 1.48 -0.82 -23.26
N MET A 252 1.87 -1.41 -22.14
CA MET A 252 1.70 -0.80 -20.82
C MET A 252 2.77 0.26 -20.58
N VAL A 253 2.35 1.45 -20.17
CA VAL A 253 3.26 2.56 -19.85
C VAL A 253 3.68 2.45 -18.38
N ILE A 254 4.97 2.21 -18.14
CA ILE A 254 5.55 2.21 -16.80
C ILE A 254 6.29 3.53 -16.59
N TYR A 255 5.95 4.26 -15.53
CA TYR A 255 6.69 5.47 -15.14
C TYR A 255 8.00 5.06 -14.46
N LYS A 256 9.12 5.19 -15.18
CA LYS A 256 10.47 4.95 -14.66
C LYS A 256 10.90 6.09 -13.73
N GLY A 257 10.43 7.31 -13.98
CA GLY A 257 10.87 8.50 -13.25
C GLY A 257 12.28 8.94 -13.62
N TRP A 258 12.73 10.07 -13.07
CA TRP A 258 14.12 10.48 -13.17
C TRP A 258 14.97 9.59 -12.26
N VAL A 259 15.94 8.89 -12.84
CA VAL A 259 16.84 8.00 -12.08
C VAL A 259 18.24 8.59 -12.15
N LEU A 260 18.81 8.88 -10.99
CA LEU A 260 20.16 9.35 -10.84
C LEU A 260 20.99 8.26 -10.16
N HIS A 261 22.10 7.90 -10.77
CA HIS A 261 23.11 7.05 -10.17
C HIS A 261 24.30 7.92 -9.76
N MET A 262 24.70 7.81 -8.50
CA MET A 262 25.74 8.63 -7.91
C MET A 262 26.64 7.77 -7.04
N ILE A 263 27.82 8.29 -6.76
CA ILE A 263 28.81 7.72 -5.87
C ILE A 263 29.11 8.74 -4.78
N GLU A 264 29.09 8.31 -3.52
CA GLU A 264 29.60 9.13 -2.42
C GLU A 264 31.12 9.07 -2.51
N PRO A 265 31.81 10.21 -2.73
CA PRO A 265 33.25 10.20 -2.90
C PRO A 265 33.93 9.69 -1.63
N PRO A 266 34.82 8.68 -1.74
CA PRO A 266 35.49 8.14 -0.58
C PRO A 266 36.51 9.11 0.03
N HIS A 267 36.95 8.81 1.25
CA HIS A 267 37.96 9.58 1.97
C HIS A 267 39.36 9.44 1.34
N LYS A 268 39.63 8.27 0.73
CA LYS A 268 40.87 7.98 0.00
C LYS A 268 40.53 7.63 -1.46
N PRO A 269 41.25 8.14 -2.46
CA PRO A 269 41.01 7.77 -3.86
C PRO A 269 41.44 6.33 -4.11
N TYR A 270 40.52 5.51 -4.59
CA TYR A 270 40.76 4.15 -5.02
C TYR A 270 40.11 3.86 -6.37
N LYS A 271 40.49 2.76 -7.03
CA LYS A 271 39.75 2.27 -8.19
C LYS A 271 38.48 1.55 -7.73
N VAL A 272 37.47 1.54 -8.58
CA VAL A 272 36.20 0.85 -8.33
C VAL A 272 36.10 -0.34 -9.26
N ARG A 273 35.80 -1.50 -8.70
CA ARG A 273 35.53 -2.73 -9.42
C ARG A 273 34.03 -2.99 -9.52
N ILE A 274 33.59 -3.42 -10.70
CA ILE A 274 32.24 -3.94 -10.91
C ILE A 274 32.29 -5.46 -10.67
N ALA A 275 31.84 -5.88 -9.50
CA ALA A 275 32.07 -7.24 -9.00
C ALA A 275 30.78 -8.06 -8.92
N ASN A 276 30.95 -9.39 -8.92
CA ASN A 276 29.85 -10.27 -8.55
C ASN A 276 29.50 -10.03 -7.08
N PRO A 277 28.21 -10.02 -6.73
CA PRO A 277 27.78 -9.98 -5.34
C PRO A 277 28.43 -11.09 -4.53
N ALA A 278 28.85 -10.76 -3.31
CA ALA A 278 29.40 -11.73 -2.38
C ALA A 278 28.36 -12.80 -2.01
N SER A 279 28.82 -13.93 -1.45
CA SER A 279 27.95 -15.05 -1.06
C SER A 279 26.91 -14.69 0.01
N TRP A 280 27.22 -13.71 0.87
CA TRP A 280 26.33 -13.21 1.91
C TRP A 280 25.25 -12.25 1.39
N PHE A 281 25.34 -11.80 0.13
CA PHE A 281 24.45 -10.81 -0.44
C PHE A 281 23.05 -11.38 -0.70
N ASN A 282 22.03 -10.75 -0.11
CA ASN A 282 20.64 -11.09 -0.35
C ASN A 282 20.11 -10.41 -1.62
N LYS A 283 19.76 -11.25 -2.60
CA LYS A 283 19.26 -10.79 -3.90
C LYS A 283 17.87 -10.16 -3.77
N PRO A 284 17.54 -9.11 -4.56
CA PRO A 284 16.17 -8.63 -4.68
C PRO A 284 15.21 -9.75 -5.13
N HIS A 285 14.05 -9.87 -4.49
CA HIS A 285 13.08 -10.94 -4.76
C HIS A 285 12.38 -10.81 -6.12
N ASP A 286 12.30 -9.59 -6.64
CA ASP A 286 11.54 -9.23 -7.84
C ASP A 286 12.36 -9.33 -9.14
N ILE A 287 13.59 -9.86 -9.10
CA ILE A 287 14.52 -9.74 -10.21
C ILE A 287 15.21 -11.07 -10.55
N PRO A 288 14.79 -11.72 -11.65
CA PRO A 288 15.60 -12.76 -12.27
C PRO A 288 16.75 -12.10 -13.05
N GLY A 289 18.00 -12.48 -12.78
CA GLY A 289 19.12 -12.06 -13.61
C GLY A 289 20.48 -11.97 -12.93
N LEU A 290 21.46 -11.54 -13.72
CA LEU A 290 22.80 -11.19 -13.26
C LEU A 290 22.81 -9.72 -12.81
N PHE A 291 23.41 -9.47 -11.66
CA PHE A 291 23.61 -8.12 -11.14
C PHE A 291 25.02 -8.00 -10.59
N LYS A 292 25.53 -6.77 -10.57
CA LYS A 292 26.87 -6.43 -10.09
C LYS A 292 26.79 -5.36 -9.02
N LEU A 293 27.78 -5.37 -8.14
CA LEU A 293 27.98 -4.33 -7.12
C LEU A 293 29.23 -3.53 -7.44
N LEU A 294 29.26 -2.30 -6.95
CA LEU A 294 30.47 -1.46 -6.97
C LEU A 294 31.28 -1.77 -5.72
N GLU A 295 32.54 -2.15 -5.90
CA GLU A 295 33.47 -2.46 -4.83
C GLU A 295 34.72 -1.58 -4.91
N PRO A 296 35.19 -1.02 -3.79
CA PRO A 296 36.49 -0.35 -3.71
C PRO A 296 37.65 -1.34 -3.94
N VAL A 297 38.72 -0.90 -4.61
CA VAL A 297 39.97 -1.65 -4.81
C VAL A 297 41.14 -0.85 -4.24
N LEU A 298 41.71 -1.33 -3.14
CA LEU A 298 42.75 -0.63 -2.41
C LEU A 298 44.16 -0.96 -2.95
N GLU A 299 45.13 -0.12 -2.61
CA GLU A 299 46.53 -0.27 -3.02
C GLU A 299 47.11 -1.56 -2.43
N GLY A 300 47.64 -2.46 -3.28
CA GLY A 300 48.16 -3.77 -2.89
C GLY A 300 47.20 -4.96 -3.07
N ASP A 301 45.92 -4.73 -3.40
CA ASP A 301 44.98 -5.82 -3.68
C ASP A 301 45.36 -6.55 -4.98
N LYS A 302 45.54 -7.88 -4.92
CA LYS A 302 45.77 -8.72 -6.10
C LYS A 302 44.53 -8.72 -7.00
N ILE A 303 44.58 -7.97 -8.11
CA ILE A 303 43.53 -8.00 -9.12
C ILE A 303 43.66 -9.28 -9.95
N SER A 304 42.73 -10.22 -9.78
CA SER A 304 42.53 -11.32 -10.71
C SER A 304 41.97 -10.76 -12.02
N VAL A 305 42.83 -10.34 -12.94
CA VAL A 305 42.40 -9.99 -14.31
C VAL A 305 41.89 -11.27 -14.97
N VAL A 306 40.58 -11.34 -15.21
CA VAL A 306 39.98 -12.44 -15.97
C VAL A 306 40.58 -12.40 -17.38
N GLY A 307 41.48 -13.34 -17.68
CA GLY A 307 42.05 -13.56 -19.01
C GLY A 307 43.57 -13.42 -19.18
N LYS A 308 44.34 -12.98 -18.18
CA LYS A 308 45.83 -13.00 -18.27
C LYS A 308 46.48 -13.42 -16.95
N LYS A 309 46.93 -14.69 -16.90
CA LYS A 309 47.86 -15.15 -15.86
C LYS A 309 49.17 -14.37 -16.01
N GLY A 310 49.57 -13.62 -14.99
CA GLY A 310 50.97 -13.21 -14.80
C GLY A 310 51.34 -11.74 -14.96
N SER A 311 50.41 -10.77 -15.02
CA SER A 311 50.78 -9.35 -15.02
C SER A 311 50.11 -8.57 -13.89
N SER A 312 50.80 -8.43 -12.75
CA SER A 312 50.52 -7.36 -11.79
C SER A 312 51.05 -6.05 -12.38
N LYS A 313 50.19 -5.04 -12.52
CA LYS A 313 50.63 -3.66 -12.77
C LYS A 313 50.38 -2.88 -11.50
N ASP A 314 51.43 -2.26 -10.96
CA ASP A 314 51.32 -1.27 -9.89
C ASP A 314 50.46 -0.10 -10.38
N LEU A 315 49.56 0.35 -9.50
CA LEU A 315 48.68 1.47 -9.75
C LEU A 315 49.45 2.76 -9.50
N ASN A 316 49.55 3.61 -10.52
CA ASN A 316 50.21 4.91 -10.42
C ASN A 316 49.33 5.87 -9.59
N PRO A 317 49.84 6.48 -8.50
CA PRO A 317 49.08 7.32 -7.60
C PRO A 317 49.00 8.74 -8.17
N ASN A 318 47.90 9.05 -8.84
CA ASN A 318 47.51 10.46 -9.01
C ASN A 318 46.14 10.64 -8.38
N SER A 319 46.17 10.66 -7.05
CA SER A 319 45.09 10.95 -6.12
C SER A 319 44.53 12.35 -6.39
N ASN A 320 43.58 12.48 -7.30
CA ASN A 320 42.96 13.78 -7.58
C ASN A 320 41.88 14.08 -6.51
N PHE A 321 42.29 14.57 -5.34
CA PHE A 321 41.39 15.01 -4.27
C PHE A 321 40.41 16.09 -4.76
N ASP A 322 40.86 16.96 -5.67
CA ASP A 322 40.00 17.98 -6.29
C ASP A 322 38.86 17.33 -7.09
N ALA A 323 39.12 16.21 -7.79
CA ALA A 323 38.08 15.46 -8.48
C ALA A 323 37.03 14.89 -7.49
N LEU A 324 37.45 14.36 -6.33
CA LEU A 324 36.52 13.87 -5.31
C LEU A 324 35.67 15.00 -4.72
N HIS A 325 36.28 16.16 -4.45
CA HIS A 325 35.55 17.35 -4.00
C HIS A 325 34.55 17.83 -5.06
N ASN A 326 34.96 17.89 -6.33
CA ASN A 326 34.11 18.29 -7.45
C ASN A 326 32.91 17.34 -7.62
N ILE A 327 33.11 16.02 -7.47
CA ILE A 327 32.01 15.05 -7.49
C ILE A 327 31.03 15.34 -6.35
N ARG A 328 31.51 15.62 -5.13
CA ARG A 328 30.65 15.93 -3.98
C ARG A 328 29.79 17.17 -4.23
N VAL A 329 30.42 18.28 -4.66
CA VAL A 329 29.72 19.53 -4.98
C VAL A 329 28.72 19.34 -6.12
N SER A 330 29.11 18.60 -7.15
CA SER A 330 28.22 18.27 -8.29
C SER A 330 27.03 17.43 -7.86
N ASN A 331 27.23 16.42 -7.00
CA ASN A 331 26.15 15.57 -6.49
C ASN A 331 25.14 16.38 -5.69
N VAL A 332 25.59 17.28 -4.80
CA VAL A 332 24.69 18.14 -4.01
C VAL A 332 23.76 18.95 -4.93
N ARG A 333 24.33 19.64 -5.93
CA ARG A 333 23.55 20.44 -6.89
C ARG A 333 22.58 19.58 -7.70
N ARG A 334 23.05 18.42 -8.20
CA ARG A 334 22.20 17.50 -8.97
C ARG A 334 21.04 16.93 -8.14
N ILE A 335 21.26 16.69 -6.85
CA ILE A 335 20.21 16.25 -5.92
C ILE A 335 19.20 17.38 -5.70
N GLU A 336 19.67 18.60 -5.47
CA GLU A 336 18.83 19.79 -5.27
C GLU A 336 17.94 20.05 -6.50
N ASP A 337 18.53 20.12 -7.69
CA ASP A 337 17.81 20.32 -8.95
C ASP A 337 16.77 19.21 -9.18
N ALA A 338 17.14 17.96 -8.89
CA ALA A 338 16.25 16.81 -9.07
C ALA A 338 15.09 16.83 -8.08
N LEU A 339 15.32 17.20 -6.82
CA LEU A 339 14.29 17.33 -5.79
C LEU A 339 13.34 18.48 -6.13
N LEU A 340 13.86 19.67 -6.46
CA LEU A 340 13.03 20.82 -6.85
C LEU A 340 12.16 20.49 -8.06
N LYS A 341 12.73 19.83 -9.08
CA LYS A 341 11.97 19.37 -10.24
C LYS A 341 10.89 18.36 -9.88
N ALA A 342 11.20 17.39 -9.00
CA ALA A 342 10.23 16.40 -8.55
C ALA A 342 9.12 17.03 -7.70
N PHE A 343 9.46 17.93 -6.78
CA PHE A 343 8.50 18.65 -5.95
C PHE A 343 7.58 19.55 -6.78
N GLY A 344 8.13 20.31 -7.74
CA GLY A 344 7.32 21.08 -8.68
C GLY A 344 6.38 20.22 -9.53
N THR A 345 6.78 18.98 -9.84
CA THR A 345 5.95 18.03 -10.59
C THR A 345 4.80 17.48 -9.73
N ILE A 346 5.11 16.99 -8.52
CA ILE A 346 4.12 16.35 -7.65
C ILE A 346 3.21 17.37 -6.93
N HIS A 347 3.62 18.64 -6.84
CA HIS A 347 2.80 19.72 -6.28
C HIS A 347 1.44 19.84 -7.01
N LEU A 348 1.39 19.48 -8.29
CA LEU A 348 0.18 19.51 -9.11
C LEU A 348 -0.57 18.16 -9.15
N PHE A 349 -0.07 17.14 -8.44
CA PHE A 349 -0.67 15.81 -8.45
C PHE A 349 -1.65 15.67 -7.29
N ASP A 350 -2.88 15.29 -7.63
CA ASP A 350 -3.97 14.89 -6.74
C ASP A 350 -3.85 13.39 -6.37
N GLU A 351 -2.63 12.98 -6.02
CA GLU A 351 -2.25 11.58 -5.83
C GLU A 351 -1.69 11.37 -4.43
N GLU A 352 -1.67 10.11 -3.97
CA GLU A 352 -0.95 9.75 -2.75
C GLU A 352 0.55 9.78 -3.04
N ILE A 353 1.28 10.68 -2.38
CA ILE A 353 2.72 10.86 -2.56
C ILE A 353 3.46 10.20 -1.40
N LYS A 354 4.51 9.43 -1.71
CA LYS A 354 5.42 8.82 -0.73
C LYS A 354 6.85 9.14 -1.08
N MET A 355 7.55 9.78 -0.14
CA MET A 355 9.00 10.02 -0.19
C MET A 355 9.68 9.23 0.91
N ARG A 356 10.68 8.41 0.55
CA ARG A 356 11.42 7.56 1.48
C ARG A 356 12.88 7.45 1.12
N ILE A 357 13.75 7.46 2.13
CA ILE A 357 15.13 7.01 2.04
C ILE A 357 15.16 5.55 2.46
N ARG A 358 15.84 4.70 1.70
CA ARG A 358 15.98 3.28 1.98
C ARG A 358 17.45 2.91 2.01
N PHE A 359 17.83 2.07 2.95
CA PHE A 359 19.20 1.56 3.07
C PHE A 359 19.30 0.15 2.50
N GLY A 360 20.47 -0.16 1.94
CA GLY A 360 20.64 -1.37 1.15
C GLY A 360 21.84 -1.31 0.24
N HIS A 361 21.71 -1.87 -0.97
CA HIS A 361 22.79 -1.90 -1.95
C HIS A 361 22.30 -1.51 -3.34
N VAL A 362 23.12 -0.76 -4.08
CA VAL A 362 22.88 -0.45 -5.48
C VAL A 362 23.37 -1.63 -6.34
N CYS A 363 22.46 -2.23 -7.09
CA CYS A 363 22.74 -3.36 -7.97
C CYS A 363 22.66 -2.94 -9.42
N LEU A 364 23.79 -2.95 -10.15
CA LEU A 364 23.82 -2.69 -11.57
C LEU A 364 23.29 -3.92 -12.33
N THR A 365 22.27 -3.73 -13.15
CA THR A 365 21.69 -4.79 -13.99
C THR A 365 22.18 -4.73 -15.43
N ASP A 366 22.61 -3.54 -15.85
CA ASP A 366 23.39 -3.34 -17.07
C ASP A 366 24.73 -2.72 -16.68
N PHE A 367 25.83 -3.24 -17.20
CA PHE A 367 27.18 -2.83 -16.79
C PHE A 367 28.21 -3.09 -17.89
N PRO A 368 29.25 -2.25 -17.99
CA PRO A 368 30.29 -2.42 -19.00
C PRO A 368 31.11 -3.69 -18.75
N LYS A 369 31.73 -4.20 -19.83
CA LYS A 369 32.62 -5.38 -19.77
C LYS A 369 33.92 -5.10 -19.01
N GLU A 370 34.39 -3.85 -19.03
CA GLU A 370 35.58 -3.45 -18.28
C GLU A 370 35.27 -3.51 -16.78
N PRO A 371 36.01 -4.31 -16.00
CA PRO A 371 35.65 -4.56 -14.61
C PRO A 371 36.19 -3.52 -13.64
N LEU A 372 37.12 -2.66 -14.03
CA LEU A 372 37.86 -1.77 -13.13
C LEU A 372 37.92 -0.35 -13.67
N TRP A 373 37.51 0.62 -12.86
CA TRP A 373 37.33 2.01 -13.28
C TRP A 373 37.95 2.99 -12.27
N PRO A 374 38.64 4.05 -12.73
CA PRO A 374 38.86 5.25 -11.92
C PRO A 374 37.52 5.89 -11.50
N ILE A 375 37.42 6.43 -10.29
CA ILE A 375 36.17 6.99 -9.73
C ILE A 375 35.59 8.11 -10.60
N ASP A 376 36.44 9.05 -11.01
CA ASP A 376 36.10 10.16 -11.90
C ASP A 376 35.50 9.65 -13.21
N ARG A 377 36.16 8.69 -13.86
CA ARG A 377 35.66 8.08 -15.10
C ARG A 377 34.38 7.28 -14.90
N LEU A 378 34.26 6.55 -13.79
CA LEU A 378 33.04 5.80 -13.47
C LEU A 378 31.85 6.75 -13.30
N ASN A 379 32.04 7.82 -12.52
CA ASN A 379 31.02 8.84 -12.29
C ASN A 379 30.60 9.51 -13.60
N ASP A 380 31.56 9.95 -14.40
CA ASP A 380 31.30 10.80 -15.56
C ASP A 380 30.86 10.03 -16.81
N LYS A 381 31.24 8.74 -16.95
CA LYS A 381 30.91 7.94 -18.15
C LYS A 381 29.85 6.87 -17.92
N ILE A 382 29.77 6.30 -16.72
CA ILE A 382 28.89 5.16 -16.46
C ILE A 382 27.68 5.61 -15.64
N LEU A 383 27.90 6.23 -14.48
CA LEU A 383 26.80 6.62 -13.57
C LEU A 383 25.96 7.80 -14.11
N SER A 384 26.56 8.62 -14.97
CA SER A 384 25.88 9.70 -15.69
C SER A 384 25.04 9.23 -16.88
N ASP A 385 25.22 7.98 -17.37
CA ASP A 385 24.49 7.48 -18.54
C ASP A 385 23.02 7.22 -18.17
N SER A 386 22.11 7.92 -18.85
CA SER A 386 20.67 7.79 -18.64
C SER A 386 20.11 6.41 -18.99
N ARG A 387 20.85 5.63 -19.78
CA ARG A 387 20.50 4.26 -20.16
C ARG A 387 20.89 3.25 -19.10
N LEU A 388 21.76 3.60 -18.16
CA LEU A 388 22.15 2.72 -17.06
C LEU A 388 20.89 2.23 -16.34
N GLN A 389 20.84 0.92 -16.11
CA GLN A 389 19.78 0.29 -15.35
C GLN A 389 20.38 -0.24 -14.07
N SER A 390 19.80 0.18 -12.95
CA SER A 390 20.12 -0.36 -11.64
C SER A 390 18.85 -0.64 -10.86
N LYS A 391 19.03 -1.44 -9.83
CA LYS A 391 18.01 -1.81 -8.86
C LYS A 391 18.59 -1.59 -7.47
N PHE A 392 17.72 -1.57 -6.46
CA PHE A 392 18.15 -1.30 -5.10
C PHE A 392 17.68 -2.42 -4.18
N ALA A 393 18.63 -3.18 -3.64
CA ALA A 393 18.36 -4.27 -2.72
C ALA A 393 18.20 -3.71 -1.31
N THR A 394 16.95 -3.62 -0.83
CA THR A 394 16.63 -3.09 0.51
C THR A 394 16.81 -4.10 1.64
N CYS A 395 17.19 -5.34 1.32
CA CYS A 395 17.39 -6.38 2.31
C CYS A 395 18.70 -6.16 3.06
N LEU A 396 18.59 -5.90 4.37
CA LEU A 396 19.71 -5.76 5.29
C LEU A 396 19.92 -7.02 6.12
N ALA A 397 18.85 -7.76 6.41
CA ALA A 397 18.89 -9.00 7.19
C ALA A 397 17.79 -9.98 6.75
N THR A 398 17.97 -11.25 7.09
CA THR A 398 16.99 -12.33 6.87
C THR A 398 16.46 -12.90 8.18
N ASP A 399 17.18 -12.68 9.29
CA ASP A 399 16.77 -13.03 10.65
C ASP A 399 16.65 -11.77 11.52
N ARG A 400 15.67 -11.75 12.42
CA ARG A 400 15.48 -10.67 13.41
C ARG A 400 16.71 -10.52 14.30
N LYS A 401 17.36 -11.63 14.68
CA LYS A 401 18.52 -11.60 15.59
C LYS A 401 19.68 -10.77 15.06
N GLN A 402 19.79 -10.63 13.74
CA GLN A 402 20.80 -9.79 13.10
C GLN A 402 20.54 -8.29 13.31
N LEU A 403 19.38 -7.91 13.84
CA LEU A 403 18.96 -6.53 14.06
C LEU A 403 18.85 -6.19 15.55
N ASP A 404 19.14 -7.12 16.46
CA ASP A 404 18.89 -6.94 17.90
C ASP A 404 19.61 -5.69 18.44
N SER A 405 20.89 -5.50 18.08
CA SER A 405 21.67 -4.32 18.47
C SER A 405 21.19 -3.01 17.83
N LEU A 406 20.55 -3.08 16.66
CA LEU A 406 19.89 -1.90 16.08
C LEU A 406 18.59 -1.58 16.85
N PHE A 407 17.81 -2.60 17.21
CA PHE A 407 16.60 -2.41 18.01
C PHE A 407 16.90 -1.83 19.39
N GLU A 408 17.99 -2.24 20.02
CA GLU A 408 18.46 -1.67 21.30
C GLU A 408 18.70 -0.17 21.19
N VAL A 409 19.48 0.28 20.19
CA VAL A 409 19.75 1.71 19.97
C VAL A 409 18.50 2.52 19.65
N LEU A 410 17.60 1.95 18.83
CA LEU A 410 16.39 2.66 18.41
C LEU A 410 15.34 2.75 19.52
N SER A 411 15.33 1.79 20.44
CA SER A 411 14.35 1.73 21.53
C SER A 411 14.77 2.53 22.76
N ASP A 412 15.96 3.13 22.75
CA ASP A 412 16.42 4.00 23.83
C ASP A 412 15.59 5.29 23.92
N CYS A 413 15.31 5.75 25.14
CA CYS A 413 14.67 7.04 25.45
C CYS A 413 13.28 7.29 24.83
N ASP A 414 12.31 6.37 24.97
CA ASP A 414 10.90 6.52 24.54
C ASP A 414 10.71 6.98 23.07
N ARG A 415 11.70 6.69 22.21
CA ARG A 415 11.68 7.06 20.79
C ARG A 415 10.69 6.23 19.99
N GLN A 416 10.19 5.12 20.54
CA GLN A 416 9.25 4.27 19.83
C GLN A 416 7.87 4.92 19.74
N TRP A 417 7.26 4.84 18.56
CA TRP A 417 5.91 5.34 18.36
C TRP A 417 4.86 4.47 19.06
N ASP A 418 3.82 5.13 19.58
CA ASP A 418 2.65 4.44 20.12
C ASP A 418 1.96 3.58 19.04
N GLY A 419 1.53 2.38 19.41
CA GLY A 419 0.97 1.38 18.50
C GLY A 419 1.98 0.63 17.63
N SER A 420 3.29 0.89 17.76
CA SER A 420 4.33 0.07 17.12
C SER A 420 4.43 -1.31 17.81
N PRO A 421 4.52 -2.43 17.08
CA PRO A 421 4.62 -2.52 15.62
C PRO A 421 3.28 -2.48 14.89
N PHE A 422 3.30 -1.88 13.69
CA PHE A 422 2.16 -1.87 12.78
C PHE A 422 2.21 -3.05 11.81
N ARG A 423 1.07 -3.74 11.65
CA ARG A 423 0.93 -4.85 10.71
C ARG A 423 0.04 -4.45 9.52
N GLU A 424 0.58 -4.60 8.32
CA GLU A 424 -0.08 -4.22 7.08
C GLU A 424 0.15 -5.27 6.00
N PHE A 425 -0.84 -5.53 5.15
CA PHE A 425 -0.73 -6.38 3.98
C PHE A 425 -0.80 -5.52 2.72
N LYS A 426 0.27 -5.51 1.92
CA LYS A 426 0.25 -5.00 0.55
C LYS A 426 -0.08 -6.16 -0.40
N ILE A 427 -1.25 -6.13 -1.02
CA ILE A 427 -1.76 -7.17 -1.91
C ILE A 427 -1.77 -6.61 -3.34
N ASN A 428 -0.91 -7.14 -4.20
CA ASN A 428 -0.89 -6.75 -5.60
C ASN A 428 -1.85 -7.63 -6.40
N VAL A 429 -2.71 -7.01 -7.19
CA VAL A 429 -3.73 -7.70 -7.97
C VAL A 429 -3.76 -7.20 -9.41
N ILE A 430 -4.35 -8.00 -10.28
CA ILE A 430 -4.80 -7.58 -11.60
C ILE A 430 -6.32 -7.46 -11.55
N ARG A 431 -6.84 -6.28 -11.88
CA ARG A 431 -8.27 -6.04 -12.02
C ARG A 431 -8.70 -6.31 -13.45
N LYS A 432 -9.71 -7.15 -13.61
CA LYS A 432 -10.34 -7.48 -14.90
C LYS A 432 -11.60 -6.61 -15.10
N PRO A 433 -11.93 -6.28 -16.36
CA PRO A 433 -13.21 -5.65 -16.67
C PRO A 433 -14.39 -6.58 -16.29
N PRO A 434 -15.54 -6.01 -15.91
CA PRO A 434 -16.73 -6.80 -15.57
C PRO A 434 -17.20 -7.62 -16.77
N GLN A 435 -17.29 -8.94 -16.58
CA GLN A 435 -17.60 -9.90 -17.67
C GLN A 435 -19.12 -10.08 -17.91
N GLY A 436 -19.99 -9.56 -17.03
CA GLY A 436 -21.44 -9.71 -17.11
C GLY A 436 -22.25 -8.45 -16.74
N GLY A 437 -23.52 -8.39 -17.18
CA GLY A 437 -24.47 -7.29 -16.87
C GLY A 437 -24.48 -6.13 -17.87
N ARG A 438 -25.30 -5.09 -17.60
CA ARG A 438 -25.43 -3.89 -18.47
C ARG A 438 -24.10 -3.18 -18.73
N ASN A 439 -23.14 -3.30 -17.79
CA ASN A 439 -21.82 -2.69 -17.88
C ASN A 439 -20.82 -3.49 -18.74
N ALA A 440 -21.08 -4.76 -19.04
CA ALA A 440 -20.19 -5.61 -19.84
C ALA A 440 -20.10 -5.17 -21.31
N ARG A 441 -21.15 -4.53 -21.86
CA ARG A 441 -21.14 -4.04 -23.25
C ARG A 441 -20.14 -2.90 -23.48
N ASN A 442 -19.89 -2.08 -22.46
CA ASN A 442 -18.90 -0.99 -22.52
C ASN A 442 -17.49 -1.44 -22.09
N ALA A 443 -17.37 -2.62 -21.47
CA ALA A 443 -16.12 -3.11 -20.87
C ALA A 443 -15.35 -4.11 -21.75
N ARG A 444 -15.90 -4.53 -22.92
CA ARG A 444 -15.27 -5.49 -23.84
C ARG A 444 -13.90 -5.07 -24.40
N ASN A 445 -13.55 -3.78 -24.31
CA ASN A 445 -12.31 -3.22 -24.84
C ASN A 445 -11.40 -2.61 -23.75
N VAL A 446 -11.66 -2.87 -22.47
CA VAL A 446 -10.83 -2.34 -21.37
C VAL A 446 -9.84 -3.41 -20.94
N ASP A 447 -8.56 -3.17 -21.16
CA ASP A 447 -7.51 -4.09 -20.76
C ASP A 447 -7.42 -4.23 -19.24
N PRO A 448 -7.09 -5.43 -18.71
CA PRO A 448 -6.85 -5.60 -17.28
C PRO A 448 -5.73 -4.67 -16.79
N TRP A 449 -5.90 -4.12 -15.59
CA TRP A 449 -4.93 -3.17 -15.04
C TRP A 449 -4.47 -3.56 -13.64
N PRO A 450 -3.19 -3.29 -13.30
CA PRO A 450 -2.67 -3.58 -11.97
C PRO A 450 -3.22 -2.62 -10.92
N CYS A 451 -3.49 -3.15 -9.73
CA CYS A 451 -3.86 -2.39 -8.54
C CYS A 451 -3.12 -2.96 -7.32
N ALA A 452 -2.93 -2.14 -6.29
CA ALA A 452 -2.40 -2.59 -5.02
C ALA A 452 -3.35 -2.17 -3.89
N PHE A 453 -3.64 -3.12 -3.01
CA PHE A 453 -4.38 -2.89 -1.78
C PHE A 453 -3.38 -2.80 -0.64
N ASP A 454 -3.42 -1.74 0.16
CA ASP A 454 -2.80 -1.76 1.49
C ASP A 454 -3.92 -1.96 2.52
N VAL A 455 -3.84 -3.05 3.30
CA VAL A 455 -4.89 -3.50 4.22
C VAL A 455 -4.32 -3.70 5.62
N GLN A 456 -4.97 -3.13 6.63
CA GLN A 456 -4.69 -3.35 8.03
C GLN A 456 -5.86 -4.08 8.68
N PHE A 457 -5.56 -5.00 9.60
CA PHE A 457 -6.56 -5.71 10.39
C PHE A 457 -6.63 -5.12 11.80
N LYS A 458 -7.79 -5.19 12.42
CA LYS A 458 -7.99 -4.85 13.83
C LYS A 458 -7.66 -6.05 14.71
N ASP A 459 -7.56 -5.81 16.01
CA ASP A 459 -7.28 -6.85 17.02
C ASP A 459 -8.34 -7.96 17.04
N ASP A 460 -9.58 -7.66 16.65
CA ASP A 460 -10.66 -8.65 16.51
C ASP A 460 -10.59 -9.48 15.22
N GLY A 461 -9.49 -9.37 14.46
CA GLY A 461 -9.24 -10.07 13.21
C GLY A 461 -10.08 -9.57 12.03
N LYS A 462 -10.93 -8.55 12.23
CA LYS A 462 -11.70 -7.94 11.14
C LYS A 462 -10.87 -6.92 10.38
N ILE A 463 -11.27 -6.66 9.15
CA ILE A 463 -10.66 -5.63 8.31
C ILE A 463 -10.78 -4.26 9.00
N GLY A 464 -9.65 -3.61 9.18
CA GLY A 464 -9.49 -2.26 9.68
C GLY A 464 -9.47 -1.25 8.56
N LEU A 465 -8.41 -0.44 8.52
CA LEU A 465 -8.18 0.53 7.46
C LEU A 465 -7.69 -0.19 6.21
N TRP A 466 -8.23 0.21 5.06
CA TRP A 466 -7.71 -0.22 3.77
C TRP A 466 -7.81 0.92 2.76
N ASN A 467 -6.90 0.90 1.80
CA ASN A 467 -6.98 1.74 0.62
C ASN A 467 -6.61 0.91 -0.60
N VAL A 468 -6.93 1.44 -1.77
CA VAL A 468 -6.50 0.87 -3.04
C VAL A 468 -5.84 1.95 -3.84
N THR A 469 -4.67 1.62 -4.35
CA THR A 469 -3.92 2.48 -5.24
C THR A 469 -3.83 1.83 -6.63
N THR A 470 -3.87 2.68 -7.64
CA THR A 470 -3.61 2.32 -9.03
C THR A 470 -2.68 3.36 -9.65
N ASP A 471 -2.24 3.11 -10.88
CA ASP A 471 -1.31 3.99 -11.60
C ASP A 471 -0.11 4.37 -10.72
N GLU A 472 0.56 3.40 -10.07
CA GLU A 472 1.76 3.70 -9.27
C GLU A 472 2.85 4.25 -10.21
N LYS A 473 3.29 5.49 -9.96
CA LYS A 473 4.32 6.18 -10.74
C LYS A 473 5.56 6.36 -9.90
N ASN A 474 6.70 6.01 -10.48
CA ASN A 474 7.98 6.45 -9.96
C ASN A 474 8.27 7.86 -10.50
N ILE A 475 8.55 8.81 -9.61
CA ILE A 475 8.86 10.19 -10.01
C ILE A 475 10.36 10.42 -9.99
N LEU A 476 11.01 10.07 -8.88
CA LEU A 476 12.43 10.30 -8.66
C LEU A 476 13.07 9.13 -7.91
N ASP A 477 14.22 8.69 -8.40
CA ASP A 477 15.13 7.77 -7.75
C ASP A 477 16.54 8.37 -7.72
N ILE A 478 17.07 8.60 -6.52
CA ILE A 478 18.48 8.96 -6.32
C ILE A 478 19.14 7.75 -5.66
N ASN A 479 20.01 7.07 -6.38
CA ASN A 479 20.77 5.91 -5.89
C ASN A 479 22.20 6.35 -5.60
N MET A 480 22.60 6.35 -4.34
CA MET A 480 23.92 6.77 -3.91
C MET A 480 24.74 5.57 -3.43
N SER A 481 25.79 5.24 -4.19
CA SER A 481 26.71 4.15 -3.85
C SER A 481 27.75 4.66 -2.87
N CYS A 482 27.69 4.18 -1.62
CA CYS A 482 28.57 4.64 -0.55
C CYS A 482 29.73 3.68 -0.38
N LEU A 483 30.80 3.83 -1.17
CA LEU A 483 31.89 2.84 -1.22
C LEU A 483 32.71 2.73 0.06
N ASP A 484 32.65 3.74 0.93
CA ASP A 484 33.30 3.68 2.24
C ASP A 484 32.48 2.99 3.32
N ASN A 485 31.19 2.75 3.05
CA ASN A 485 30.29 2.04 3.94
C ASN A 485 29.90 0.68 3.35
N VAL A 486 29.48 -0.26 4.19
CA VAL A 486 28.88 -1.53 3.72
C VAL A 486 27.61 -1.24 2.92
N TYR A 487 26.80 -0.34 3.46
CA TYR A 487 25.49 -0.03 2.95
C TYR A 487 25.49 1.27 2.13
N SER A 488 24.67 1.27 1.12
CA SER A 488 24.31 2.41 0.27
C SER A 488 22.87 2.84 0.57
N TRP A 489 22.44 3.94 -0.04
CA TRP A 489 21.08 4.44 0.15
C TRP A 489 20.40 4.83 -1.15
N LYS A 490 19.07 4.85 -1.10
CA LYS A 490 18.20 5.30 -2.18
C LYS A 490 17.15 6.26 -1.63
N LEU A 491 17.04 7.45 -2.19
CA LEU A 491 15.88 8.32 -2.02
C LEU A 491 14.90 8.08 -3.16
N ASN A 492 13.64 7.83 -2.81
CA ASN A 492 12.58 7.50 -3.75
C ASN A 492 11.35 8.39 -3.51
N ILE A 493 10.83 9.00 -4.58
CA ILE A 493 9.53 9.68 -4.60
C ILE A 493 8.61 8.93 -5.54
N LYS A 494 7.46 8.50 -5.02
CA LYS A 494 6.41 7.80 -5.76
C LYS A 494 5.07 8.46 -5.57
N THR A 495 4.23 8.35 -6.59
CA THR A 495 2.82 8.74 -6.51
C THR A 495 1.93 7.59 -6.91
N ALA A 496 0.70 7.57 -6.42
CA ALA A 496 -0.30 6.63 -6.88
C ALA A 496 -1.70 7.23 -6.74
N LYS A 497 -2.59 6.91 -7.67
CA LYS A 497 -3.98 7.34 -7.59
C LYS A 497 -4.73 6.49 -6.60
N ARG A 498 -5.42 7.13 -5.66
CA ARG A 498 -6.32 6.44 -4.74
C ARG A 498 -7.64 6.16 -5.44
N LEU A 499 -8.06 4.90 -5.45
CA LEU A 499 -9.37 4.52 -5.94
C LEU A 499 -10.44 4.74 -4.86
N PRO A 500 -11.70 5.03 -5.24
CA PRO A 500 -12.79 5.17 -4.29
C PRO A 500 -13.01 3.89 -3.48
N ASN A 501 -13.00 4.03 -2.16
CA ASN A 501 -13.34 2.97 -1.22
C ASN A 501 -14.87 2.82 -1.13
N ASP A 502 -15.47 2.09 -2.07
CA ASP A 502 -16.86 1.67 -2.00
C ASP A 502 -16.95 0.17 -1.70
N LYS A 503 -17.76 -0.18 -0.70
CA LYS A 503 -17.96 -1.57 -0.25
C LYS A 503 -18.70 -2.42 -1.28
N PHE A 504 -19.51 -1.79 -2.13
CA PHE A 504 -20.38 -2.48 -3.09
C PHE A 504 -19.74 -2.64 -4.47
N ASN A 505 -18.58 -2.03 -4.70
CA ASN A 505 -17.84 -2.20 -5.93
C ASN A 505 -16.92 -3.44 -5.86
N ALA A 506 -16.30 -3.80 -6.99
CA ALA A 506 -15.40 -4.96 -7.08
C ALA A 506 -14.28 -4.96 -6.03
N LEU A 507 -13.71 -3.78 -5.74
CA LEU A 507 -12.63 -3.60 -4.77
C LEU A 507 -13.12 -3.92 -3.35
N GLY A 508 -14.28 -3.36 -2.97
CA GLY A 508 -14.93 -3.64 -1.70
C GLY A 508 -15.27 -5.12 -1.54
N THR A 509 -15.89 -5.72 -2.55
CA THR A 509 -16.24 -7.16 -2.54
C THR A 509 -15.02 -8.04 -2.31
N PHE A 510 -13.88 -7.74 -2.94
CA PHE A 510 -12.63 -8.45 -2.70
C PHE A 510 -12.11 -8.24 -1.27
N VAL A 511 -12.01 -6.98 -0.82
CA VAL A 511 -11.52 -6.67 0.53
C VAL A 511 -12.35 -7.36 1.60
N TYR A 512 -13.69 -7.34 1.51
CA TYR A 512 -14.57 -7.95 2.51
C TYR A 512 -14.50 -9.48 2.57
N LYS A 513 -13.88 -10.13 1.57
CA LYS A 513 -13.55 -11.56 1.59
C LYS A 513 -12.20 -11.86 2.24
N LEU A 514 -11.39 -10.85 2.55
CA LEU A 514 -10.14 -11.03 3.28
C LEU A 514 -10.41 -11.32 4.76
N ARG A 515 -9.69 -12.30 5.30
CA ARG A 515 -9.75 -12.63 6.73
C ARG A 515 -8.40 -13.12 7.22
N LEU A 516 -8.24 -13.15 8.54
CA LEU A 516 -7.14 -13.85 9.17
C LEU A 516 -7.59 -15.27 9.55
N SER A 517 -6.68 -16.25 9.44
CA SER A 517 -6.86 -17.58 10.01
C SER A 517 -6.72 -17.52 11.54
N GLN A 518 -7.03 -18.61 12.24
CA GLN A 518 -6.82 -18.73 13.69
C GLN A 518 -5.36 -18.45 14.10
N ASN A 519 -4.42 -18.75 13.19
CA ASN A 519 -2.98 -18.50 13.39
C ASN A 519 -2.54 -17.12 12.87
N ASN A 520 -3.47 -16.17 12.71
CA ASN A 520 -3.21 -14.82 12.24
C ASN A 520 -2.60 -14.71 10.83
N HIS A 521 -2.73 -15.72 9.96
CA HIS A 521 -2.28 -15.64 8.57
C HIS A 521 -3.39 -15.13 7.64
N LEU A 522 -3.04 -14.34 6.63
CA LEU A 522 -4.02 -13.87 5.66
C LEU A 522 -4.60 -15.05 4.86
N VAL A 523 -5.92 -15.04 4.72
CA VAL A 523 -6.66 -15.88 3.79
C VAL A 523 -7.38 -14.95 2.81
N TYR A 524 -7.24 -15.24 1.52
CA TYR A 524 -7.92 -14.50 0.46
C TYR A 524 -8.60 -15.46 -0.50
N SER A 525 -9.53 -14.95 -1.30
CA SER A 525 -10.08 -15.63 -2.46
C SER A 525 -10.12 -14.66 -3.64
N ASN A 526 -9.86 -15.17 -4.85
CA ASN A 526 -10.05 -14.38 -6.06
C ASN A 526 -11.55 -14.08 -6.24
N THR A 527 -11.86 -13.00 -6.96
CA THR A 527 -13.22 -12.69 -7.42
C THR A 527 -13.26 -12.70 -8.95
N ASP A 528 -14.45 -12.54 -9.53
CA ASP A 528 -14.61 -12.47 -11.00
C ASP A 528 -13.82 -11.31 -11.62
N GLU A 529 -13.60 -10.24 -10.86
CA GLU A 529 -12.94 -9.02 -11.31
C GLU A 529 -11.53 -8.85 -10.74
N ILE A 530 -11.09 -9.63 -9.74
CA ILE A 530 -9.82 -9.42 -9.04
C ILE A 530 -9.07 -10.73 -8.88
N ASN A 531 -7.84 -10.74 -9.41
CA ASN A 531 -6.92 -11.86 -9.30
C ASN A 531 -5.65 -11.42 -8.56
N VAL A 532 -5.34 -12.09 -7.45
CA VAL A 532 -4.14 -11.79 -6.65
C VAL A 532 -2.89 -12.33 -7.33
N THR A 533 -1.83 -11.52 -7.41
CA THR A 533 -0.55 -11.89 -8.01
C THR A 533 0.55 -12.11 -6.98
N SER A 534 0.56 -11.29 -5.92
CA SER A 534 1.51 -11.40 -4.82
C SER A 534 0.95 -10.74 -3.56
N VAL A 535 1.41 -11.21 -2.41
CA VAL A 535 1.10 -10.60 -1.11
C VAL A 535 2.42 -10.31 -0.40
N CYS A 536 2.50 -9.13 0.22
CA CYS A 536 3.57 -8.77 1.12
C CYS A 536 2.98 -8.37 2.47
N GLU A 537 3.22 -9.17 3.50
CA GLU A 537 2.94 -8.78 4.88
C GLU A 537 4.13 -7.97 5.39
N LYS A 538 3.84 -6.78 5.90
CA LYS A 538 4.81 -5.86 6.50
C LYS A 538 4.53 -5.76 7.98
N THR A 539 5.54 -6.01 8.79
CA THR A 539 5.55 -5.65 10.22
C THR A 539 6.54 -4.51 10.39
N ARG A 540 6.05 -3.32 10.77
CA ARG A 540 6.82 -2.08 10.79
C ARG A 540 6.99 -1.60 12.23
N TRP A 541 8.23 -1.46 12.67
CA TRP A 541 8.58 -0.78 13.91
C TRP A 541 9.03 0.63 13.59
N LYS A 542 8.41 1.63 14.24
CA LYS A 542 8.68 3.04 13.99
C LYS A 542 9.30 3.70 15.22
N TYR A 543 10.34 4.48 14.96
CA TYR A 543 11.12 5.18 15.98
C TYR A 543 11.39 6.60 15.51
N TRP A 544 11.34 7.55 16.44
CA TRP A 544 11.83 8.91 16.23
C TRP A 544 13.35 8.92 16.14
N TRP A 545 13.87 9.73 15.23
CA TRP A 545 15.28 10.04 15.06
C TRP A 545 15.42 11.55 14.95
N ASP A 546 16.20 12.14 15.85
CA ASP A 546 16.49 13.58 15.92
C ASP A 546 15.27 14.47 15.64
N ASP A 547 14.22 14.36 16.48
CA ASP A 547 12.93 15.08 16.54
C ASP A 547 12.09 15.23 15.25
N HIS A 548 12.66 14.98 14.08
CA HIS A 548 12.11 15.33 12.78
C HIS A 548 12.01 14.11 11.87
N TYR A 549 12.85 13.10 12.09
CA TYR A 549 12.92 11.90 11.28
C TYR A 549 12.27 10.70 11.95
N VAL A 550 11.85 9.78 11.10
CA VAL A 550 11.28 8.50 11.48
C VAL A 550 12.12 7.41 10.85
N VAL A 551 12.65 6.54 11.71
CA VAL A 551 13.28 5.28 11.31
C VAL A 551 12.21 4.21 11.33
N GLU A 552 11.98 3.57 10.20
CA GLU A 552 11.06 2.44 10.05
C GLU A 552 11.86 1.17 9.74
N VAL A 553 11.98 0.29 10.73
CA VAL A 553 12.49 -1.08 10.54
C VAL A 553 11.30 -1.93 10.10
N THR A 554 11.40 -2.59 8.94
CA THR A 554 10.30 -3.37 8.39
C THR A 554 10.73 -4.81 8.16
N ARG A 555 9.97 -5.75 8.73
CA ARG A 555 9.98 -7.15 8.31
C ARG A 555 9.01 -7.34 7.16
N TYR A 556 9.51 -7.85 6.05
CA TYR A 556 8.75 -8.25 4.88
C TYR A 556 8.62 -9.77 4.87
N LYS A 557 7.39 -10.27 4.84
CA LYS A 557 7.08 -11.64 4.42
C LYS A 557 6.43 -11.58 3.05
N PHE A 558 7.10 -12.12 2.04
CA PHE A 558 6.67 -12.01 0.65
C PHE A 558 6.26 -13.36 0.08
N TRP A 559 5.09 -13.39 -0.55
CA TRP A 559 4.54 -14.54 -1.25
C TRP A 559 4.32 -14.21 -2.72
N GLN A 560 4.99 -14.95 -3.60
CA GLN A 560 4.73 -14.94 -5.03
C GLN A 560 3.63 -15.98 -5.34
N LEU A 561 2.48 -15.53 -5.83
CA LEU A 561 1.26 -16.36 -5.90
C LEU A 561 0.85 -16.67 -7.33
N THR A 562 1.82 -16.72 -8.26
CA THR A 562 1.59 -16.97 -9.70
C THR A 562 0.80 -18.25 -9.97
N LYS A 563 0.99 -19.29 -9.15
CA LYS A 563 0.25 -20.56 -9.25
C LYS A 563 -1.25 -20.45 -8.95
N HIS A 564 -1.65 -19.41 -8.20
CA HIS A 564 -3.02 -19.19 -7.76
C HIS A 564 -3.74 -18.04 -8.50
N VAL A 565 -3.06 -17.38 -9.44
CA VAL A 565 -3.62 -16.25 -10.19
C VAL A 565 -4.90 -16.67 -10.93
N ASN A 566 -4.97 -17.90 -11.44
CA ASN A 566 -6.10 -18.43 -12.20
C ASN A 566 -7.03 -19.31 -11.37
N SER A 567 -6.87 -19.34 -10.03
CA SER A 567 -7.76 -20.11 -9.17
C SER A 567 -9.21 -19.60 -9.30
N PRO A 568 -10.20 -20.51 -9.36
CA PRO A 568 -11.60 -20.14 -9.48
C PRO A 568 -12.05 -19.15 -8.39
N PRO A 569 -12.93 -18.19 -8.71
CA PRO A 569 -13.50 -17.28 -7.71
C PRO A 569 -14.10 -18.03 -6.51
N GLY A 570 -13.86 -17.51 -5.30
CA GLY A 570 -14.37 -18.09 -4.06
C GLY A 570 -13.55 -19.24 -3.46
N VAL A 571 -12.55 -19.78 -4.17
CA VAL A 571 -11.60 -20.73 -3.57
C VAL A 571 -10.67 -19.99 -2.61
N GLU A 572 -10.66 -20.40 -1.34
CA GLU A 572 -9.82 -19.80 -0.32
C GLU A 572 -8.36 -20.28 -0.42
N ILE A 573 -7.45 -19.32 -0.36
CA ILE A 573 -6.01 -19.53 -0.42
C ILE A 573 -5.42 -18.99 0.88
N PRO A 574 -5.09 -19.86 1.85
CA PRO A 574 -4.46 -19.46 3.10
C PRO A 574 -2.94 -19.35 2.92
N LEU A 575 -2.35 -18.24 3.36
CA LEU A 575 -0.91 -17.97 3.16
C LEU A 575 0.03 -18.77 4.06
N ASP A 576 -0.48 -19.41 5.12
CA ASP A 576 0.31 -20.28 6.00
C ASP A 576 0.83 -21.53 5.29
N LYS A 577 0.13 -22.00 4.26
CA LYS A 577 0.52 -23.15 3.42
C LYS A 577 1.49 -22.77 2.30
N GLU A 578 1.83 -21.50 2.17
CA GLU A 578 2.68 -20.98 1.09
C GLU A 578 4.07 -20.55 1.60
N PRO A 579 5.17 -20.91 0.91
CA PRO A 579 6.50 -20.51 1.34
C PRO A 579 6.66 -18.99 1.22
N ALA A 580 6.92 -18.34 2.34
CA ALA A 580 7.22 -16.91 2.39
C ALA A 580 8.72 -16.68 2.35
N THR A 581 9.18 -15.70 1.57
CA THR A 581 10.53 -15.16 1.74
C THR A 581 10.51 -14.08 2.81
N VAL A 582 11.38 -14.21 3.82
CA VAL A 582 11.47 -13.24 4.93
C VAL A 582 12.71 -12.39 4.76
N THR A 583 12.53 -11.08 4.74
CA THR A 583 13.62 -10.11 4.74
C THR A 583 13.30 -8.94 5.64
N TYR A 584 14.34 -8.22 6.03
CA TYR A 584 14.24 -7.01 6.80
C TYR A 584 14.90 -5.87 6.04
N GLY A 585 14.26 -4.71 6.06
CA GLY A 585 14.81 -3.49 5.50
C GLY A 585 14.56 -2.32 6.43
N VAL A 586 15.39 -1.29 6.29
CA VAL A 586 15.28 -0.06 7.06
C VAL A 586 15.01 1.09 6.11
N SER A 587 14.04 1.92 6.47
CA SER A 587 13.75 3.15 5.77
C SER A 587 13.73 4.33 6.74
N PHE A 588 13.96 5.50 6.18
CA PHE A 588 14.16 6.74 6.89
C PHE A 588 13.44 7.85 6.14
N TYR A 589 12.72 8.70 6.86
CA TYR A 589 11.99 9.80 6.25
C TYR A 589 11.68 10.87 7.27
N ARG A 590 11.53 12.11 6.80
CA ARG A 590 11.11 13.22 7.66
C ARG A 590 9.60 13.19 7.86
N LYS A 591 9.12 13.42 9.08
CA LYS A 591 7.68 13.42 9.39
C LYS A 591 6.92 14.49 8.62
N SER A 592 7.48 15.70 8.51
CA SER A 592 6.84 16.83 7.82
C SER A 592 6.56 16.54 6.34
N TRP A 593 7.37 15.71 5.68
CA TRP A 593 7.09 15.28 4.31
C TRP A 593 5.76 14.53 4.22
N GLU A 594 5.48 13.61 5.15
CA GLU A 594 4.21 12.89 5.13
C GLU A 594 3.02 13.82 5.36
N ASP A 595 3.15 14.79 6.27
CA ASP A 595 2.08 15.72 6.59
C ASP A 595 1.77 16.64 5.41
N ASN A 596 2.80 17.25 4.82
CA ASN A 596 2.67 18.11 3.63
C ASN A 596 2.06 17.34 2.45
N PHE A 597 2.51 16.11 2.20
CA PHE A 597 2.03 15.29 1.09
C PHE A 597 0.64 14.67 1.31
N ALA A 598 0.14 14.58 2.55
CA ALA A 598 -1.18 14.01 2.82
C ALA A 598 -2.31 14.84 2.18
N PHE A 599 -2.13 16.16 2.10
CA PHE A 599 -3.10 17.10 1.53
C PHE A 599 -3.34 16.87 0.03
N ASN A 600 -2.31 16.46 -0.71
CA ASN A 600 -2.41 16.19 -2.15
C ASN A 600 -3.51 15.19 -2.50
N SER A 601 -3.70 14.16 -1.67
CA SER A 601 -4.71 13.13 -1.92
C SER A 601 -6.15 13.60 -1.78
N ASN A 602 -6.38 14.82 -1.27
CA ASN A 602 -7.69 15.42 -1.05
C ASN A 602 -7.95 16.65 -1.94
N LEU A 603 -7.03 17.03 -2.83
CA LEU A 603 -7.19 18.16 -3.72
C LEU A 603 -8.34 17.93 -4.71
N ASN A 604 -9.15 18.95 -4.95
CA ASN A 604 -10.10 18.94 -6.06
C ASN A 604 -9.37 19.20 -7.39
N VAL A 605 -10.12 19.05 -8.47
CA VAL A 605 -9.59 19.14 -9.82
C VAL A 605 -9.00 20.53 -10.10
N GLY A 606 -7.69 20.58 -10.35
CA GLY A 606 -6.95 21.82 -10.63
C GLY A 606 -6.54 22.62 -9.39
N GLU A 607 -6.83 22.14 -8.18
CA GLU A 607 -6.31 22.74 -6.94
C GLU A 607 -4.83 22.39 -6.72
N THR A 608 -4.18 23.21 -5.91
CA THR A 608 -2.79 23.01 -5.47
C THR A 608 -2.74 23.03 -3.95
N PRO A 609 -1.81 22.28 -3.32
CA PRO A 609 -1.66 22.29 -1.88
C PRO A 609 -1.00 23.61 -1.42
N GLU A 610 -1.09 23.90 -0.12
CA GLU A 610 -0.52 25.12 0.46
C GLU A 610 1.01 25.14 0.48
N TRP A 611 1.66 23.97 0.52
CA TRP A 611 3.11 23.87 0.52
C TRP A 611 3.70 24.18 -0.85
N HIS A 612 4.84 24.85 -0.89
CA HIS A 612 5.61 25.06 -2.10
C HIS A 612 6.87 24.18 -2.17
N PRO A 613 7.38 23.89 -3.39
CA PRO A 613 8.59 23.07 -3.58
C PRO A 613 9.81 23.55 -2.78
N TYR A 614 9.96 24.87 -2.61
CA TYR A 614 11.06 25.45 -1.86
C TYR A 614 10.90 25.25 -0.35
N ASP A 615 9.68 25.31 0.18
CA ASP A 615 9.39 25.09 1.61
C ASP A 615 9.91 23.73 2.08
N ILE A 616 9.65 22.67 1.29
CA ILE A 616 10.12 21.31 1.60
C ILE A 616 11.65 21.24 1.63
N MET A 617 12.32 21.97 0.74
CA MET A 617 13.79 22.04 0.68
C MET A 617 14.36 22.84 1.87
N GLU A 618 13.77 23.99 2.18
CA GLU A 618 14.21 24.87 3.26
C GLU A 618 13.98 24.23 4.64
N GLU A 619 12.83 23.57 4.83
CA GLU A 619 12.54 22.80 6.04
C GLU A 619 13.63 21.76 6.31
N THR A 620 14.18 21.12 5.27
CA THR A 620 15.25 20.13 5.43
C THR A 620 16.60 20.72 5.84
N GLY A 621 16.73 22.04 5.95
CA GLY A 621 18.04 22.71 6.10
C GLY A 621 18.88 22.61 4.82
N GLY A 622 18.24 22.30 3.69
CA GLY A 622 18.89 22.05 2.41
C GLY A 622 19.48 20.63 2.27
N VAL A 623 19.99 20.34 1.07
CA VAL A 623 20.52 19.02 0.71
C VAL A 623 21.70 18.59 1.59
N ASN A 624 22.55 19.53 2.03
CA ASN A 624 23.71 19.19 2.84
C ASN A 624 23.33 18.62 4.21
N VAL A 625 22.32 19.19 4.86
CA VAL A 625 21.81 18.68 6.14
C VAL A 625 21.17 17.32 5.93
N LEU A 626 20.35 17.16 4.89
CA LEU A 626 19.78 15.87 4.51
C LEU A 626 20.85 14.78 4.32
N LEU A 627 21.93 15.09 3.60
CA LEU A 627 23.04 14.15 3.38
C LEU A 627 23.81 13.84 4.66
N SER A 628 23.95 14.82 5.56
CA SER A 628 24.56 14.63 6.87
C SER A 628 23.75 13.65 7.72
N GLU A 629 22.43 13.82 7.78
CA GLU A 629 21.53 12.92 8.53
C GLU A 629 21.56 11.48 7.98
N ILE A 630 21.54 11.34 6.65
CA ILE A 630 21.66 10.04 6.00
C ILE A 630 23.01 9.38 6.35
N ARG A 631 24.10 10.16 6.38
CA ARG A 631 25.44 9.65 6.73
C ARG A 631 25.50 9.21 8.19
N ASN A 632 25.01 10.03 9.13
CA ASN A 632 24.98 9.70 10.55
C ASN A 632 24.24 8.38 10.81
N PHE A 633 23.09 8.19 10.13
CA PHE A 633 22.34 6.96 10.27
C PHE A 633 23.00 5.75 9.57
N LEU A 634 23.67 5.95 8.43
CA LEU A 634 24.48 4.89 7.79
C LEU A 634 25.59 4.37 8.69
N GLU A 635 26.29 5.27 9.37
CA GLU A 635 27.34 4.91 10.33
C GLU A 635 26.76 4.09 11.48
N THR A 636 25.58 4.46 11.98
CA THR A 636 24.84 3.69 12.99
C THR A 636 24.48 2.28 12.48
N LEU A 637 23.98 2.15 11.24
CA LEU A 637 23.69 0.85 10.65
C LEU A 637 24.96 0.00 10.50
N GLN A 638 26.07 0.60 10.11
CA GLN A 638 27.34 -0.11 9.95
C GLN A 638 27.91 -0.62 11.28
N ASP A 639 27.77 0.17 12.35
CA ASP A 639 28.22 -0.21 13.69
C ASP A 639 27.35 -1.32 14.31
N LYS A 640 26.03 -1.23 14.13
CA LYS A 640 25.07 -2.12 14.83
C LYS A 640 24.68 -3.38 14.07
N LEU A 641 24.85 -3.43 12.76
CA LEU A 641 24.52 -4.62 11.98
C LEU A 641 25.73 -5.56 11.87
N PRO A 642 25.50 -6.88 11.95
CA PRO A 642 26.59 -7.85 11.86
C PRO A 642 27.23 -7.78 10.47
N MET A 643 28.43 -7.22 10.41
CA MET A 643 29.26 -7.23 9.21
C MET A 643 29.82 -8.65 8.98
N SER A 644 29.86 -9.07 7.71
CA SER A 644 30.57 -10.30 7.35
C SER A 644 32.04 -10.20 7.75
N GLU A 645 32.65 -11.31 8.17
CA GLU A 645 34.05 -11.36 8.61
C GLU A 645 35.03 -10.88 7.53
N ALA A 646 34.70 -11.12 6.25
CA ALA A 646 35.42 -10.59 5.09
C ALA A 646 35.37 -9.06 4.98
N PHE A 647 34.27 -8.43 5.41
CA PHE A 647 34.13 -6.97 5.43
C PHE A 647 34.69 -6.36 6.72
N LYS A 648 34.68 -7.09 7.84
CA LYS A 648 35.42 -6.68 9.05
C LYS A 648 36.92 -6.55 8.77
N LEU A 649 37.50 -7.49 8.02
CA LEU A 649 38.88 -7.40 7.50
C LEU A 649 39.09 -6.20 6.56
N PHE A 650 38.08 -5.80 5.78
CA PHE A 650 38.11 -4.60 4.95
C PHE A 650 38.08 -3.29 5.76
N CYS A 651 37.26 -3.21 6.82
CA CYS A 651 37.19 -2.04 7.70
C CYS A 651 38.40 -1.92 8.65
N LEU A 652 38.98 -3.03 9.11
CA LEU A 652 40.15 -3.04 9.99
C LEU A 652 41.44 -2.58 9.29
N ASN A 653 41.47 -2.57 7.95
CA ASN A 653 42.61 -2.12 7.14
C ASN A 653 42.46 -0.66 6.64
N LYS A 654 41.48 0.12 7.14
CA LYS A 654 41.25 1.52 6.72
C LYS A 654 42.09 2.54 7.50
#